data_AF-A0A2V8LWL5-F1
#
_entry.id   AF-A0A2V8LWL5-F1
#
_cell.length_a   1.000
_cell.length_b   1.000
_cell.length_c   1.000
_cell.angle_alpha   90.00
_cell.angle_beta   90.00
_cell.angle_gamma   90.00
#
_symmetry.space_group_name_H-M   'P 1'
#
loop_
_entity.id
_entity.type
_entity.pdbx_description
1 polymer ?
#
loop_
_entity_poly.entity_id
_entity_poly.type
_entity_poly.pdbx_seq_one_letter_code
_entity_poly.pdbx_strand_id
1 'polypeptide(L)'
;STAHKNGGSTANPRPLPVHANSIPPYARRNVSGAAGRQQASAVIPKLEGCVSCHAKIEPMHKYGATETLEQIKGDKDAVGLTCTACHGGNPGPRKAGNDQKEIERIKLAAHVQPRFPNDWKRDGKYTGANPARTNTLLERESVEFVRFINPGDLRVAQRTCGGECHAVQERGVARSMMSHGAMLWGAALYNNGGFPSKDVRFGESYNESGAAQRLIQTPAPTAEEKRVKGLLDFLDPIPRWEISQPGNVLRVFERGGRRRSEVGLPDKEEDPGKPDKGLSPRGFGTNNRTDPVFLGLQKTRLLDPTLNFLGTNDHPGDFRSSGCSACHVIYANDRDAGHSAFYSGAGNMGRTQTADANISKDESGHPIKHQFTSAIPSSQCMVCHMHPGTNMVASYMGLTWWDNESDGDKMYAKEQHNPTQEEERRKLNANPEGASIRGLWSEPDFLQKTGTPEFNSQLKNVQFGDSHGHGWMFRKVFKRDRKGNLLDADDRVVSPEDPDKFKKAVHLNDIHLEKGMHCVDCHFRQDSHGNGNLYNEPRAAIEIGCIDCHGSIRERATLLTSGPAAPVTTSQGKATVGRNLLRGFTTRDETGAKVPVFQPIKFDRTKKDEHGKDIQLKNGDIIQNSLVVPGRWWRIVQTADTIAPGTRDYSEKSRYAKTIRKDNTTWGDVPSDDNQLAHRDSNMTCFSCHSSWMTSCFGCHLSMQANRKMPNRHNEGGDSRNFTQYNFQVLRDDVFMLGRDGTVTGNRIAPVRSSSAVLVSSQNQNREWIYSQQQTISAEGFAGQTFNTHVPHTVRARETKQCSDCHVSDKNDNNAWLAQVMLQGTNFVNF
;
A
#
# COMPACT_ATOMS: atom_id res chain seq x y z
N SER A 1 41.29 -38.10 46.58
CA SER A 1 40.72 -39.00 47.60
C SER A 1 39.25 -38.68 47.72
N THR A 2 38.28 -39.59 47.70
CA THR A 2 38.22 -41.03 47.97
C THR A 2 36.97 -41.57 47.27
N ALA A 3 37.09 -42.79 46.75
CA ALA A 3 36.04 -43.58 46.11
C ALA A 3 35.15 -44.31 47.13
N HIS A 4 33.93 -44.70 46.72
CA HIS A 4 33.45 -46.11 46.64
C HIS A 4 31.96 -46.19 46.26
N LYS A 5 31.61 -46.88 45.15
CA LYS A 5 31.07 -48.27 45.00
C LYS A 5 29.59 -48.38 45.44
N ASN A 6 28.66 -49.11 44.81
CA ASN A 6 28.66 -50.13 43.75
C ASN A 6 27.18 -50.41 43.35
N GLY A 7 26.98 -51.07 42.19
CA GLY A 7 25.90 -52.06 42.01
C GLY A 7 24.82 -51.72 40.98
N GLY A 8 24.86 -52.39 39.83
CA GLY A 8 23.89 -52.24 38.73
C GLY A 8 22.77 -53.29 38.71
N SER A 9 21.81 -53.09 37.80
CA SER A 9 21.23 -54.15 36.97
C SER A 9 20.54 -53.53 35.74
N THR A 10 20.58 -54.26 34.64
CA THR A 10 20.08 -53.94 33.31
C THR A 10 18.65 -54.42 33.13
N ALA A 11 17.75 -53.57 32.63
CA ALA A 11 16.53 -53.99 31.94
C ALA A 11 15.99 -52.87 31.01
N ASN A 12 16.00 -53.16 29.71
CA ASN A 12 15.35 -52.40 28.64
C ASN A 12 13.82 -52.40 28.77
N PRO A 13 13.15 -51.34 28.29
CA PRO A 13 11.88 -51.47 27.59
C PRO A 13 11.99 -51.10 26.11
N ARG A 14 11.24 -51.87 25.30
CA ARG A 14 11.16 -51.88 23.84
C ARG A 14 10.68 -50.54 23.24
N PRO A 15 11.12 -50.18 22.01
CA PRO A 15 10.50 -49.13 21.22
C PRO A 15 9.28 -49.64 20.43
N LEU A 16 8.23 -48.81 20.36
CA LEU A 16 7.06 -48.97 19.48
C LEU A 16 7.38 -48.48 18.04
N PRO A 17 6.78 -49.06 16.99
CA PRO A 17 7.22 -48.88 15.62
C PRO A 17 6.69 -47.59 14.95
N VAL A 18 7.55 -47.04 14.09
CA VAL A 18 7.32 -45.89 13.22
C VAL A 18 6.60 -46.36 11.95
N HIS A 19 5.41 -45.81 11.67
CA HIS A 19 4.74 -45.98 10.37
C HIS A 19 5.26 -44.94 9.38
N ALA A 20 6.11 -45.39 8.46
CA ALA A 20 6.47 -44.68 7.24
C ALA A 20 5.51 -45.09 6.12
N ASN A 21 4.73 -44.15 5.59
CA ASN A 21 3.99 -44.34 4.33
C ASN A 21 4.81 -43.73 3.19
N SER A 22 5.43 -44.61 2.42
CA SER A 22 6.10 -44.32 1.15
C SER A 22 5.07 -44.14 0.03
N ILE A 23 5.21 -43.05 -0.74
CA ILE A 23 4.44 -42.76 -1.94
C ILE A 23 5.08 -43.52 -3.12
N PRO A 24 4.34 -44.35 -3.89
CA PRO A 24 4.91 -45.07 -5.03
C PRO A 24 4.97 -44.19 -6.31
N PRO A 25 5.88 -44.48 -7.25
CA PRO A 25 6.10 -43.69 -8.46
C PRO A 25 5.01 -43.92 -9.50
N TYR A 26 4.45 -42.84 -10.06
CA TYR A 26 3.50 -42.92 -11.17
C TYR A 26 4.23 -43.27 -12.48
N ALA A 27 3.99 -44.49 -12.97
CA ALA A 27 4.39 -44.96 -14.28
C ALA A 27 3.54 -44.31 -15.39
N ARG A 28 4.21 -43.81 -16.44
CA ARG A 28 3.58 -43.43 -17.71
C ARG A 28 2.97 -44.66 -18.36
N ARG A 29 1.65 -44.66 -18.61
CA ARG A 29 1.00 -45.57 -19.57
C ARG A 29 0.56 -44.78 -20.79
N ASN A 30 1.20 -45.06 -21.92
CA ASN A 30 0.64 -44.83 -23.25
C ASN A 30 -0.55 -45.77 -23.42
N VAL A 31 -1.70 -45.24 -23.84
CA VAL A 31 -2.78 -46.05 -24.42
C VAL A 31 -3.22 -45.37 -25.70
N SER A 32 -2.83 -45.98 -26.81
CA SER A 32 -3.40 -45.80 -28.14
C SER A 32 -4.73 -46.55 -28.23
N GLY A 33 -5.71 -45.95 -28.92
CA GLY A 33 -6.78 -46.65 -29.62
C GLY A 33 -8.01 -47.06 -28.79
N ALA A 34 -9.05 -46.23 -28.80
CA ALA A 34 -10.43 -46.70 -28.77
C ALA A 34 -11.31 -45.69 -29.52
N ALA A 35 -11.83 -46.14 -30.66
CA ALA A 35 -12.73 -45.39 -31.52
C ALA A 35 -14.12 -45.22 -30.87
N GLY A 36 -14.74 -44.07 -31.17
CA GLY A 36 -16.19 -43.99 -31.40
C GLY A 36 -17.11 -44.18 -30.21
N ARG A 37 -17.28 -43.13 -29.40
CA ARG A 37 -18.60 -42.71 -28.91
C ARG A 37 -18.59 -41.19 -28.80
N GLN A 38 -19.25 -40.52 -29.73
CA GLN A 38 -19.71 -39.15 -29.54
C GLN A 38 -20.56 -39.15 -28.27
N GLN A 39 -19.97 -38.67 -27.16
CA GLN A 39 -20.79 -38.20 -26.05
C GLN A 39 -21.57 -37.01 -26.60
N ALA A 40 -22.88 -37.22 -26.76
CA ALA A 40 -23.82 -36.15 -26.96
C ALA A 40 -23.50 -35.07 -25.93
N SER A 41 -23.23 -33.86 -26.42
CA SER A 41 -23.09 -32.67 -25.60
C SER A 41 -24.21 -32.64 -24.58
N ALA A 42 -23.89 -32.79 -23.30
CA ALA A 42 -24.84 -32.54 -22.24
C ALA A 42 -25.31 -31.09 -22.43
N VAL A 43 -26.59 -30.92 -22.77
CA VAL A 43 -27.23 -29.61 -22.78
C VAL A 43 -27.18 -29.10 -21.34
N ILE A 44 -26.26 -28.17 -21.09
CA ILE A 44 -26.17 -27.46 -19.81
C ILE A 44 -27.53 -26.76 -19.60
N PRO A 45 -28.25 -27.01 -18.49
CA PRO A 45 -29.55 -26.39 -18.27
C PRO A 45 -29.46 -24.87 -18.36
N LYS A 46 -30.43 -24.28 -19.05
CA LYS A 46 -30.57 -22.86 -19.34
C LYS A 46 -31.10 -22.07 -18.13
N LEU A 47 -30.45 -22.18 -16.96
CA LEU A 47 -30.95 -21.58 -15.72
C LEU A 47 -29.88 -20.76 -15.03
N GLU A 48 -29.92 -19.45 -15.28
CA GLU A 48 -29.41 -18.43 -14.37
C GLU A 48 -30.59 -17.53 -14.01
N GLY A 49 -31.04 -17.61 -12.77
CA GLY A 49 -32.16 -16.86 -12.22
C GLY A 49 -31.77 -15.48 -11.70
N CYS A 50 -30.47 -15.26 -11.43
CA CYS A 50 -29.95 -14.03 -10.83
C CYS A 50 -30.36 -12.77 -11.64
N VAL A 51 -30.28 -12.84 -12.97
CA VAL A 51 -30.60 -11.72 -13.89
C VAL A 51 -32.08 -11.33 -13.89
N SER A 52 -32.98 -12.15 -13.34
CA SER A 52 -34.40 -11.76 -13.15
C SER A 52 -34.59 -10.72 -12.05
N CYS A 53 -33.65 -10.67 -11.10
CA CYS A 53 -33.53 -9.59 -10.14
C CYS A 53 -32.53 -8.55 -10.65
N HIS A 54 -31.29 -8.96 -10.92
CA HIS A 54 -30.16 -8.10 -11.30
C HIS A 54 -30.16 -7.75 -12.80
N ALA A 55 -31.29 -7.27 -13.30
CA ALA A 55 -31.44 -6.91 -14.70
C ALA A 55 -30.51 -5.72 -15.06
N LYS A 56 -29.93 -5.76 -16.27
CA LYS A 56 -29.03 -4.72 -16.81
C LYS A 56 -27.69 -4.56 -16.08
N ILE A 57 -27.34 -5.46 -15.17
CA ILE A 57 -26.01 -5.46 -14.54
C ILE A 57 -24.91 -5.57 -15.61
N GLU A 58 -23.78 -4.91 -15.35
CA GLU A 58 -22.63 -4.94 -16.26
C GLU A 58 -22.00 -6.34 -16.35
N PRO A 59 -21.39 -6.69 -17.50
CA PRO A 59 -20.57 -7.89 -17.59
C PRO A 59 -19.26 -7.67 -16.82
N MET A 60 -18.91 -8.60 -15.92
CA MET A 60 -17.65 -8.50 -15.17
C MET A 60 -16.44 -8.43 -16.10
N HIS A 61 -16.41 -9.28 -17.13
CA HIS A 61 -15.49 -9.14 -18.26
C HIS A 61 -16.21 -8.48 -19.43
N LYS A 62 -15.94 -7.20 -19.65
CA LYS A 62 -16.42 -6.47 -20.84
C LYS A 62 -15.81 -6.98 -22.14
N TYR A 63 -14.54 -7.38 -22.10
CA TYR A 63 -13.78 -7.79 -23.29
C TYR A 63 -13.49 -9.28 -23.25
N GLY A 64 -14.02 -10.01 -24.23
CA GLY A 64 -13.72 -11.42 -24.49
C GLY A 64 -12.74 -11.62 -25.64
N ALA A 65 -12.48 -12.88 -25.98
CA ALA A 65 -11.68 -13.23 -27.15
C ALA A 65 -12.44 -12.95 -28.46
N THR A 66 -13.76 -13.12 -28.47
CA THR A 66 -14.62 -13.02 -29.66
C THR A 66 -15.69 -11.94 -29.57
N GLU A 67 -15.98 -11.43 -28.37
CA GLU A 67 -17.07 -10.47 -28.14
C GLU A 67 -16.62 -9.32 -27.24
N THR A 68 -17.27 -8.17 -27.36
CA THR A 68 -17.20 -7.05 -26.40
C THR A 68 -18.62 -6.71 -26.01
N LEU A 69 -18.92 -6.71 -24.71
CA LEU A 69 -20.27 -6.58 -24.19
C LEU A 69 -20.38 -5.34 -23.30
N GLU A 70 -21.41 -4.51 -23.54
CA GLU A 70 -21.78 -3.43 -22.63
C GLU A 70 -22.77 -3.90 -21.55
N GLN A 71 -23.49 -4.99 -21.81
CA GLN A 71 -24.43 -5.65 -20.90
C GLN A 71 -24.28 -7.17 -21.03
N ILE A 72 -24.61 -7.90 -19.96
CA ILE A 72 -24.63 -9.36 -19.97
C ILE A 72 -25.51 -9.85 -21.14
N LYS A 73 -25.00 -10.80 -21.93
CA LYS A 73 -25.72 -11.39 -23.06
C LYS A 73 -26.31 -12.73 -22.63
N GLY A 74 -27.63 -12.74 -22.41
CA GLY A 74 -28.29 -13.88 -21.76
C GLY A 74 -27.92 -13.92 -20.29
N ASP A 75 -27.13 -14.92 -19.90
CA ASP A 75 -26.66 -15.14 -18.53
C ASP A 75 -25.12 -15.10 -18.39
N LYS A 76 -24.40 -14.64 -19.42
CA LYS A 76 -22.94 -14.70 -19.50
C LYS A 76 -22.27 -13.36 -19.81
N ASP A 77 -21.09 -13.18 -19.24
CA ASP A 77 -20.18 -12.10 -19.61
C ASP A 77 -19.42 -12.39 -20.92
N ALA A 78 -18.52 -11.49 -21.33
CA ALA A 78 -17.85 -11.61 -22.63
C ALA A 78 -16.85 -12.78 -22.71
N VAL A 79 -16.49 -13.40 -21.57
CA VAL A 79 -15.66 -14.62 -21.53
C VAL A 79 -16.49 -15.88 -21.29
N GLY A 80 -17.83 -15.76 -21.23
CA GLY A 80 -18.76 -16.88 -21.13
C GLY A 80 -19.06 -17.35 -19.71
N LEU A 81 -18.70 -16.57 -18.67
CA LEU A 81 -18.96 -16.91 -17.28
C LEU A 81 -20.34 -16.45 -16.81
N THR A 82 -21.04 -17.30 -16.06
CA THR A 82 -22.32 -16.96 -15.42
C THR A 82 -22.12 -16.37 -14.02
N CYS A 83 -23.16 -15.76 -13.45
CA CYS A 83 -23.12 -15.22 -12.09
C CYS A 83 -22.69 -16.28 -11.08
N THR A 84 -23.35 -17.45 -11.12
CA THR A 84 -23.09 -18.57 -10.19
C THR A 84 -21.76 -19.29 -10.47
N ALA A 85 -21.20 -19.19 -11.69
CA ALA A 85 -19.84 -19.68 -11.96
C ALA A 85 -18.79 -18.93 -11.12
N CYS A 86 -18.96 -17.62 -10.93
CA CYS A 86 -18.08 -16.82 -10.07
C CYS A 86 -18.51 -16.90 -8.60
N HIS A 87 -19.76 -16.55 -8.30
CA HIS A 87 -20.25 -16.33 -6.93
C HIS A 87 -20.75 -17.60 -6.23
N GLY A 88 -21.02 -18.69 -6.94
CA GLY A 88 -21.75 -19.83 -6.38
C GLY A 88 -23.22 -19.48 -6.13
N GLY A 89 -23.81 -20.00 -5.05
CA GLY A 89 -25.24 -19.83 -4.77
C GLY A 89 -26.13 -20.74 -5.61
N ASN A 90 -27.44 -20.51 -5.56
CA ASN A 90 -28.43 -21.31 -6.29
C ASN A 90 -28.94 -20.56 -7.53
N PRO A 91 -28.67 -21.05 -8.75
CA PRO A 91 -29.06 -20.37 -9.98
C PRO A 91 -30.54 -20.58 -10.37
N GLY A 92 -31.26 -21.50 -9.71
CA GLY A 92 -32.63 -21.87 -10.09
C GLY A 92 -33.72 -20.82 -9.79
N PRO A 93 -33.74 -20.19 -8.60
CA PRO A 93 -34.79 -19.25 -8.21
C PRO A 93 -34.87 -18.06 -9.16
N ARG A 94 -36.09 -17.74 -9.61
CA ARG A 94 -36.37 -16.67 -10.56
C ARG A 94 -37.57 -15.86 -10.10
N LYS A 95 -37.45 -14.54 -10.22
CA LYS A 95 -38.53 -13.59 -9.95
C LYS A 95 -39.52 -13.60 -11.13
N ALA A 96 -40.81 -13.81 -10.85
CA ALA A 96 -41.88 -13.74 -11.84
C ALA A 96 -42.64 -12.41 -11.80
N GLY A 97 -42.64 -11.70 -10.68
CA GLY A 97 -43.29 -10.40 -10.51
C GLY A 97 -42.60 -9.50 -9.48
N ASN A 98 -43.15 -8.30 -9.24
CA ASN A 98 -42.59 -7.30 -8.31
C ASN A 98 -43.15 -7.41 -6.88
N ASP A 99 -43.77 -8.53 -6.51
CA ASP A 99 -44.27 -8.73 -5.15
C ASP A 99 -43.09 -8.86 -4.16
N GLN A 100 -43.11 -8.07 -3.07
CA GLN A 100 -41.98 -8.01 -2.14
C GLN A 100 -41.77 -9.34 -1.40
N LYS A 101 -42.84 -10.07 -1.07
CA LYS A 101 -42.71 -11.37 -0.37
C LYS A 101 -42.11 -12.41 -1.30
N GLU A 102 -42.49 -12.40 -2.58
CA GLU A 102 -41.85 -13.23 -3.60
C GLU A 102 -40.36 -12.88 -3.74
N ILE A 103 -40.01 -11.60 -3.84
CA ILE A 103 -38.63 -11.14 -3.96
C ILE A 103 -37.79 -11.63 -2.77
N GLU A 104 -38.25 -11.45 -1.54
CA GLU A 104 -37.51 -11.91 -0.35
C GLU A 104 -37.37 -13.45 -0.33
N ARG A 105 -38.40 -14.19 -0.73
CA ARG A 105 -38.33 -15.65 -0.84
C ARG A 105 -37.30 -16.10 -1.89
N ILE A 106 -37.28 -15.46 -3.05
CA ILE A 106 -36.33 -15.75 -4.14
C ILE A 106 -34.91 -15.39 -3.70
N LYS A 107 -34.73 -14.23 -3.07
CA LYS A 107 -33.44 -13.78 -2.52
C LYS A 107 -32.89 -14.79 -1.50
N LEU A 108 -33.70 -15.23 -0.54
CA LEU A 108 -33.30 -16.24 0.46
C LEU A 108 -32.95 -17.59 -0.17
N ALA A 109 -33.67 -17.99 -1.24
CA ALA A 109 -33.42 -19.25 -1.92
C ALA A 109 -32.19 -19.22 -2.85
N ALA A 110 -31.84 -18.05 -3.40
CA ALA A 110 -30.73 -17.87 -4.33
C ALA A 110 -29.40 -17.54 -3.62
N HIS A 111 -29.43 -16.62 -2.65
CA HIS A 111 -28.24 -16.08 -2.01
C HIS A 111 -27.70 -17.02 -0.95
N VAL A 112 -26.37 -17.18 -0.92
CA VAL A 112 -25.69 -17.82 0.20
C VAL A 112 -25.87 -16.93 1.44
N GLN A 113 -26.30 -17.51 2.55
CA GLN A 113 -26.56 -16.76 3.79
C GLN A 113 -25.29 -16.67 4.65
N PRO A 114 -25.03 -15.52 5.30
CA PRO A 114 -23.94 -15.39 6.25
C PRO A 114 -24.22 -16.22 7.51
N ARG A 115 -23.16 -16.69 8.16
CA ARG A 115 -23.21 -17.31 9.49
C ARG A 115 -23.55 -16.29 10.58
N PHE A 116 -23.13 -15.03 10.40
CA PHE A 116 -23.36 -13.95 11.37
C PHE A 116 -24.26 -12.86 10.79
N PRO A 117 -25.53 -13.15 10.48
CA PRO A 117 -26.41 -12.23 9.74
C PRO A 117 -26.64 -10.89 10.44
N ASN A 118 -26.48 -10.77 11.75
CA ASN A 118 -26.59 -9.47 12.42
C ASN A 118 -25.34 -8.60 12.26
N ASP A 119 -24.16 -9.21 12.12
CA ASP A 119 -22.88 -8.50 12.00
C ASP A 119 -22.68 -7.93 10.58
N TRP A 120 -23.42 -8.45 9.58
CA TRP A 120 -23.42 -7.99 8.19
C TRP A 120 -24.45 -6.88 7.90
N LYS A 121 -25.19 -6.41 8.90
CA LYS A 121 -26.13 -5.30 8.72
C LYS A 121 -25.38 -3.97 8.62
N ARG A 122 -25.76 -3.15 7.65
CA ARG A 122 -25.36 -1.75 7.56
C ARG A 122 -26.53 -0.87 7.98
N ASP A 123 -26.34 -0.04 9.00
CA ASP A 123 -27.39 0.83 9.56
C ASP A 123 -28.69 0.07 9.89
N GLY A 124 -28.54 -1.14 10.42
CA GLY A 124 -29.64 -2.04 10.78
C GLY A 124 -30.30 -2.80 9.62
N LYS A 125 -29.81 -2.64 8.38
CA LYS A 125 -30.41 -3.22 7.16
C LYS A 125 -29.47 -4.18 6.43
N TYR A 126 -30.04 -5.13 5.70
CA TYR A 126 -29.31 -5.94 4.72
C TYR A 126 -29.23 -5.21 3.39
N THR A 127 -28.03 -5.05 2.88
CA THR A 127 -27.74 -4.36 1.61
C THR A 127 -26.67 -5.12 0.84
N GLY A 128 -26.53 -4.82 -0.46
CA GLY A 128 -25.41 -5.26 -1.29
C GLY A 128 -24.13 -4.44 -1.10
N ALA A 129 -24.16 -3.36 -0.31
CA ALA A 129 -22.99 -2.54 -0.03
C ALA A 129 -21.98 -3.30 0.84
N ASN A 130 -20.69 -3.06 0.61
CA ASN A 130 -19.66 -3.50 1.56
C ASN A 130 -19.91 -2.84 2.93
N PRO A 131 -20.02 -3.63 4.02
CA PRO A 131 -20.19 -3.05 5.35
C PRO A 131 -18.92 -2.32 5.79
N ALA A 132 -19.10 -1.37 6.70
CA ALA A 132 -17.98 -0.68 7.32
C ALA A 132 -17.21 -1.60 8.28
N ARG A 133 -15.88 -1.62 8.17
CA ARG A 133 -14.93 -2.23 9.13
C ARG A 133 -15.21 -3.72 9.43
N THR A 134 -15.46 -4.53 8.40
CA THR A 134 -15.67 -5.98 8.56
C THR A 134 -14.46 -6.68 9.17
N ASN A 135 -13.23 -6.32 8.78
CA ASN A 135 -11.98 -6.91 9.28
C ASN A 135 -12.08 -8.45 9.33
N THR A 136 -11.74 -9.05 10.48
CA THR A 136 -11.76 -10.49 10.72
C THR A 136 -13.16 -11.13 10.73
N LEU A 137 -14.26 -10.37 10.59
CA LEU A 137 -15.60 -10.95 10.39
C LEU A 137 -15.59 -11.89 9.19
N LEU A 138 -14.87 -11.50 8.14
CA LEU A 138 -14.76 -12.24 6.91
C LEU A 138 -14.06 -13.61 7.11
N GLU A 139 -13.19 -13.75 8.11
CA GLU A 139 -12.52 -15.02 8.45
C GLU A 139 -13.41 -15.99 9.22
N ARG A 140 -14.51 -15.51 9.79
CA ARG A 140 -15.45 -16.34 10.55
C ARG A 140 -16.55 -16.91 9.65
N GLU A 141 -16.71 -16.37 8.45
CA GLU A 141 -17.74 -16.77 7.50
C GLU A 141 -17.44 -18.08 6.78
N SER A 142 -18.44 -18.64 6.10
CA SER A 142 -18.23 -19.82 5.27
C SER A 142 -17.52 -19.46 3.96
N VAL A 143 -16.74 -20.39 3.41
CA VAL A 143 -16.04 -20.19 2.13
C VAL A 143 -17.04 -19.93 0.99
N GLU A 144 -18.24 -20.51 1.07
CA GLU A 144 -19.34 -20.26 0.13
C GLU A 144 -19.84 -18.82 0.23
N PHE A 145 -19.99 -18.28 1.44
CA PHE A 145 -20.42 -16.89 1.63
C PHE A 145 -19.35 -15.90 1.20
N VAL A 146 -18.08 -16.15 1.54
CA VAL A 146 -16.93 -15.36 1.09
C VAL A 146 -16.90 -15.30 -0.45
N ARG A 147 -16.99 -16.46 -1.11
CA ARG A 147 -17.09 -16.53 -2.58
C ARG A 147 -18.29 -15.78 -3.12
N PHE A 148 -19.44 -15.89 -2.45
CA PHE A 148 -20.69 -15.27 -2.88
C PHE A 148 -20.61 -13.75 -2.86
N ILE A 149 -20.00 -13.14 -1.85
CA ILE A 149 -19.89 -11.67 -1.78
C ILE A 149 -18.66 -11.13 -2.53
N ASN A 150 -17.58 -11.89 -2.62
CA ASN A 150 -16.39 -11.49 -3.37
C ASN A 150 -15.64 -12.71 -3.94
N PRO A 151 -15.87 -13.07 -5.22
CA PRO A 151 -15.13 -14.15 -5.87
C PRO A 151 -13.64 -13.82 -6.09
N GLY A 152 -13.23 -12.56 -5.94
CA GLY A 152 -11.83 -12.13 -6.05
C GLY A 152 -11.04 -12.21 -4.74
N ASP A 153 -11.65 -12.62 -3.62
CA ASP A 153 -10.97 -12.76 -2.33
C ASP A 153 -9.90 -13.86 -2.38
N LEU A 154 -8.72 -13.62 -1.79
CA LEU A 154 -7.56 -14.51 -1.94
C LEU A 154 -7.79 -15.93 -1.39
N ARG A 155 -8.75 -16.12 -0.48
CA ARG A 155 -9.09 -17.44 0.05
C ARG A 155 -9.92 -18.29 -0.91
N VAL A 156 -10.51 -17.68 -1.93
CA VAL A 156 -11.35 -18.38 -2.93
C VAL A 156 -10.91 -18.12 -4.37
N ALA A 157 -10.05 -17.11 -4.58
CA ALA A 157 -9.58 -16.66 -5.89
C ALA A 157 -8.96 -17.80 -6.71
N GLN A 158 -8.29 -18.75 -6.06
CA GLN A 158 -7.72 -19.93 -6.72
C GLN A 158 -8.79 -20.77 -7.45
N ARG A 159 -10.02 -20.84 -6.92
CA ARG A 159 -11.13 -21.62 -7.50
C ARG A 159 -11.95 -20.83 -8.51
N THR A 160 -11.87 -19.50 -8.49
CA THR A 160 -12.66 -18.61 -9.34
C THR A 160 -11.78 -18.03 -10.46
N CYS A 161 -10.92 -17.07 -10.15
CA CYS A 161 -10.07 -16.37 -11.10
C CYS A 161 -8.86 -17.23 -11.52
N GLY A 162 -8.25 -17.90 -10.53
CA GLY A 162 -7.03 -18.69 -10.65
C GLY A 162 -7.24 -20.11 -11.15
N GLY A 163 -8.49 -20.55 -11.37
CA GLY A 163 -8.79 -21.93 -11.78
C GLY A 163 -8.21 -22.24 -13.16
N GLU A 164 -8.73 -21.58 -14.19
CA GLU A 164 -8.33 -21.86 -15.59
C GLU A 164 -7.58 -20.69 -16.26
N CYS A 165 -7.75 -19.45 -15.79
CA CYS A 165 -7.32 -18.25 -16.53
C CYS A 165 -6.18 -17.46 -15.90
N HIS A 166 -6.20 -17.22 -14.57
CA HIS A 166 -5.28 -16.28 -13.90
C HIS A 166 -4.38 -16.90 -12.82
N ALA A 167 -4.10 -18.22 -12.90
CA ALA A 167 -3.34 -18.97 -11.89
C ALA A 167 -1.93 -18.40 -11.58
N VAL A 168 -1.30 -17.68 -12.51
CA VAL A 168 0.01 -17.08 -12.28
C VAL A 168 -0.12 -15.81 -11.43
N GLN A 169 -1.08 -14.95 -11.75
CA GLN A 169 -1.36 -13.71 -11.03
C GLN A 169 -1.84 -14.01 -9.62
N GLU A 170 -2.75 -14.98 -9.47
CA GLU A 170 -3.31 -15.36 -8.17
C GLU A 170 -2.19 -15.80 -7.21
N ARG A 171 -1.33 -16.75 -7.62
CA ARG A 171 -0.18 -17.21 -6.81
C ARG A 171 0.82 -16.10 -6.51
N GLY A 172 1.00 -15.16 -7.43
CA GLY A 172 1.81 -13.97 -7.20
C GLY A 172 1.22 -13.12 -6.08
N VAL A 173 -0.05 -12.72 -6.22
CA VAL A 173 -0.69 -11.72 -5.36
C VAL A 173 -0.77 -12.26 -3.95
N ALA A 174 -1.15 -13.53 -3.77
CA ALA A 174 -1.25 -14.20 -2.47
C ALA A 174 0.07 -14.13 -1.66
N ARG A 175 1.21 -13.93 -2.33
CA ARG A 175 2.55 -13.85 -1.73
C ARG A 175 3.17 -12.47 -1.81
N SER A 176 2.45 -11.48 -2.35
CA SER A 176 2.91 -10.10 -2.47
C SER A 176 2.83 -9.35 -1.13
N MET A 177 3.65 -8.30 -0.99
CA MET A 177 3.62 -7.43 0.20
C MET A 177 2.29 -6.71 0.41
N MET A 178 1.48 -6.52 -0.63
CA MET A 178 0.13 -5.96 -0.49
C MET A 178 -0.83 -6.93 0.22
N SER A 179 -0.56 -8.23 0.14
CA SER A 179 -1.30 -9.26 0.88
C SER A 179 -0.78 -9.41 2.29
N HIS A 180 0.54 -9.52 2.49
CA HIS A 180 1.08 -9.88 3.80
C HIS A 180 1.56 -8.72 4.68
N GLY A 181 1.70 -7.49 4.16
CA GLY A 181 2.03 -6.30 4.95
C GLY A 181 3.39 -6.29 5.67
N ALA A 182 4.22 -7.30 5.44
CA ALA A 182 5.34 -7.62 6.33
C ALA A 182 6.35 -6.48 6.47
N MET A 183 6.59 -5.67 5.42
CA MET A 183 7.53 -4.55 5.48
C MET A 183 7.24 -3.59 6.63
N LEU A 184 5.99 -3.17 6.85
CA LEU A 184 5.70 -2.24 7.94
C LEU A 184 5.89 -2.92 9.30
N TRP A 185 5.40 -4.16 9.46
CA TRP A 185 5.51 -4.88 10.72
C TRP A 185 6.98 -5.12 11.11
N GLY A 186 7.81 -5.50 10.14
CA GLY A 186 9.25 -5.64 10.31
C GLY A 186 9.91 -4.31 10.69
N ALA A 187 9.63 -3.23 9.94
CA ALA A 187 10.18 -1.91 10.22
C ALA A 187 9.76 -1.40 11.60
N ALA A 188 8.49 -1.53 11.96
CA ALA A 188 7.96 -1.11 13.26
C ALA A 188 8.61 -1.89 14.41
N LEU A 189 8.68 -3.22 14.32
CA LEU A 189 9.23 -4.04 15.41
C LEU A 189 10.74 -3.90 15.55
N TYR A 190 11.49 -3.93 14.45
CA TYR A 190 12.95 -3.87 14.51
C TYR A 190 13.46 -2.50 14.97
N ASN A 191 12.97 -1.42 14.33
CA ASN A 191 13.43 -0.06 14.63
C ASN A 191 13.14 0.34 16.08
N ASN A 192 12.09 -0.21 16.67
CA ASN A 192 11.64 0.14 18.02
C ASN A 192 11.94 -0.92 19.08
N GLY A 193 12.77 -1.92 18.74
CA GLY A 193 13.21 -2.96 19.67
C GLY A 193 12.11 -3.93 20.09
N GLY A 194 10.98 -3.98 19.40
CA GLY A 194 9.91 -4.94 19.66
C GLY A 194 10.23 -6.37 19.18
N PHE A 195 11.13 -6.52 18.21
CA PHE A 195 11.62 -7.85 17.79
C PHE A 195 13.07 -7.78 17.26
N PRO A 196 13.97 -8.70 17.68
CA PRO A 196 15.40 -8.60 17.39
C PRO A 196 15.79 -9.23 16.05
N SER A 197 15.13 -8.84 14.97
CA SER A 197 15.47 -9.30 13.61
C SER A 197 15.26 -8.20 12.59
N LYS A 198 16.29 -7.93 11.79
CA LYS A 198 16.23 -7.04 10.63
C LYS A 198 15.51 -7.69 9.45
N ASP A 199 15.73 -8.99 9.25
CA ASP A 199 14.91 -9.77 8.32
C ASP A 199 13.50 -9.89 8.89
N VAL A 200 12.52 -9.55 8.06
CA VAL A 200 11.13 -9.48 8.47
C VAL A 200 10.62 -10.87 8.84
N ARG A 201 10.03 -10.98 10.03
CA ARG A 201 9.61 -12.26 10.62
C ARG A 201 8.11 -12.56 10.49
N PHE A 202 7.30 -11.51 10.47
CA PHE A 202 5.85 -11.60 10.58
C PHE A 202 5.17 -10.99 9.36
N GLY A 203 4.05 -11.60 8.96
CA GLY A 203 3.18 -11.12 7.89
C GLY A 203 1.80 -11.77 8.02
N GLU A 204 0.86 -11.27 7.23
CA GLU A 204 -0.53 -11.71 7.26
C GLU A 204 -0.86 -12.67 6.10
N SER A 205 -1.55 -13.77 6.40
CA SER A 205 -2.13 -14.65 5.40
C SER A 205 -3.16 -15.59 6.03
N TYR A 206 -4.18 -15.97 5.26
CA TYR A 206 -5.28 -16.82 5.70
C TYR A 206 -5.53 -17.95 4.70
N ASN A 207 -5.86 -19.13 5.22
CA ASN A 207 -6.28 -20.26 4.41
C ASN A 207 -7.79 -20.18 4.06
N GLU A 208 -8.30 -21.15 3.32
CA GLU A 208 -9.72 -21.19 2.90
C GLU A 208 -10.72 -21.21 4.08
N SER A 209 -10.33 -21.70 5.26
CA SER A 209 -11.18 -21.69 6.46
C SER A 209 -11.09 -20.40 7.27
N GLY A 210 -10.29 -19.45 6.80
CA GLY A 210 -9.97 -18.19 7.46
C GLY A 210 -9.03 -18.28 8.65
N ALA A 211 -8.32 -19.40 8.80
CA ALA A 211 -7.29 -19.53 9.81
C ALA A 211 -5.99 -18.87 9.33
N ALA A 212 -5.35 -18.11 10.21
CA ALA A 212 -4.05 -17.52 9.93
C ALA A 212 -3.01 -18.61 9.62
N GLN A 213 -2.16 -18.39 8.62
CA GLN A 213 -1.19 -19.38 8.14
C GLN A 213 0.20 -18.80 7.91
N ARG A 214 1.22 -19.65 8.05
CA ARG A 214 2.60 -19.31 7.68
C ARG A 214 2.74 -19.30 6.16
N LEU A 215 3.41 -18.29 5.62
CA LEU A 215 3.90 -18.29 4.24
C LEU A 215 5.32 -18.82 4.21
N ILE A 216 5.60 -19.83 3.38
CA ILE A 216 6.94 -20.44 3.25
C ILE A 216 7.44 -20.21 1.83
N GLN A 217 8.67 -19.71 1.69
CA GLN A 217 9.37 -19.55 0.42
C GLN A 217 9.81 -20.91 -0.12
N THR A 218 9.40 -21.22 -1.36
CA THR A 218 9.71 -22.50 -2.00
C THR A 218 10.11 -22.25 -3.45
N PRO A 219 11.34 -22.64 -3.86
CA PRO A 219 12.41 -23.20 -3.02
C PRO A 219 12.89 -22.22 -1.94
N ALA A 220 13.51 -22.72 -0.88
CA ALA A 220 14.13 -21.86 0.14
C ALA A 220 15.24 -21.00 -0.52
N PRO A 221 15.33 -19.70 -0.19
CA PRO A 221 16.33 -18.83 -0.79
C PRO A 221 17.73 -19.18 -0.27
N THR A 222 18.73 -19.01 -1.12
CA THR A 222 20.14 -19.10 -0.69
C THR A 222 20.53 -17.88 0.14
N ALA A 223 21.58 -17.98 0.96
CA ALA A 223 22.10 -16.84 1.73
C ALA A 223 22.45 -15.64 0.85
N GLU A 224 22.94 -15.90 -0.36
CA GLU A 224 23.24 -14.84 -1.32
C GLU A 224 21.96 -14.16 -1.83
N GLU A 225 20.92 -14.92 -2.19
CA GLU A 225 19.64 -14.35 -2.62
C GLU A 225 18.96 -13.53 -1.53
N LYS A 226 19.03 -13.97 -0.27
CA LYS A 226 18.57 -13.15 0.86
C LYS A 226 19.31 -11.82 0.91
N ARG A 227 20.63 -11.84 0.76
CA ARG A 227 21.51 -10.67 0.86
C ARG A 227 21.35 -9.68 -0.30
N VAL A 228 21.27 -10.18 -1.54
CA VAL A 228 21.32 -9.34 -2.76
C VAL A 228 19.98 -9.15 -3.45
N LYS A 229 18.97 -9.97 -3.14
CA LYS A 229 17.61 -9.84 -3.67
C LYS A 229 16.56 -9.58 -2.58
N GLY A 230 16.93 -9.58 -1.30
CA GLY A 230 15.99 -9.33 -0.20
C GLY A 230 14.92 -10.41 -0.04
N LEU A 231 15.20 -11.66 -0.45
CA LEU A 231 14.26 -12.76 -0.30
C LEU A 231 14.13 -13.20 1.18
N LEU A 232 12.93 -13.61 1.57
CA LEU A 232 12.64 -14.15 2.90
C LEU A 232 12.44 -15.66 2.84
N ASP A 233 12.80 -16.36 3.92
CA ASP A 233 12.56 -17.80 4.05
C ASP A 233 11.07 -18.11 4.32
N PHE A 234 10.45 -17.34 5.21
CA PHE A 234 9.05 -17.51 5.59
C PHE A 234 8.56 -16.29 6.38
N LEU A 235 7.22 -16.18 6.52
CA LEU A 235 6.53 -15.20 7.34
C LEU A 235 5.54 -15.93 8.25
N ASP A 236 5.58 -15.64 9.54
CA ASP A 236 4.58 -16.12 10.51
C ASP A 236 3.44 -15.13 10.72
N PRO A 237 2.22 -15.61 11.04
CA PRO A 237 1.22 -14.77 11.67
C PRO A 237 1.78 -14.08 12.91
N ILE A 238 1.48 -12.80 13.10
CA ILE A 238 1.85 -12.10 14.32
C ILE A 238 1.13 -12.75 15.52
N PRO A 239 1.84 -13.22 16.56
CA PRO A 239 1.19 -13.88 17.69
C PRO A 239 0.39 -12.86 18.49
N ARG A 240 -0.65 -13.30 19.20
CA ARG A 240 -1.45 -12.43 20.09
C ARG A 240 -0.57 -11.60 21.03
N TRP A 241 -0.89 -10.32 21.19
CA TRP A 241 -0.11 -9.41 22.02
C TRP A 241 -0.03 -9.88 23.49
N GLU A 242 -1.04 -10.61 23.98
CA GLU A 242 -1.09 -11.17 25.34
C GLU A 242 0.01 -12.18 25.63
N ILE A 243 0.53 -12.84 24.60
CA ILE A 243 1.63 -13.82 24.69
C ILE A 243 2.94 -13.28 24.12
N SER A 244 2.95 -12.06 23.58
CA SER A 244 4.16 -11.40 23.13
C SER A 244 5.09 -11.12 24.31
N GLN A 245 6.40 -11.16 24.07
CA GLN A 245 7.41 -10.74 25.03
C GLN A 245 7.91 -9.36 24.60
N PRO A 246 7.77 -8.29 25.39
CA PRO A 246 8.29 -6.98 25.03
C PRO A 246 9.81 -7.03 24.84
N GLY A 247 10.29 -6.61 23.67
CA GLY A 247 11.71 -6.57 23.38
C GLY A 247 12.43 -5.31 23.90
N ASN A 248 11.69 -4.20 24.12
CA ASN A 248 12.27 -2.93 24.53
C ASN A 248 12.41 -2.75 26.06
N VAL A 249 13.35 -1.88 26.47
CA VAL A 249 13.76 -1.67 27.88
C VAL A 249 12.94 -0.61 28.63
N LEU A 250 11.89 -0.05 28.02
CA LEU A 250 11.00 0.93 28.65
C LEU A 250 10.13 0.21 29.69
N ARG A 251 10.78 -0.08 30.81
CA ARG A 251 10.37 -0.93 31.92
C ARG A 251 9.76 -0.09 33.02
N VAL A 252 8.88 -0.75 33.77
CA VAL A 252 8.47 -0.29 35.10
C VAL A 252 9.30 -1.03 36.14
N PHE A 253 10.08 -0.29 36.93
CA PHE A 253 10.87 -0.81 38.07
C PHE A 253 9.99 -0.94 39.31
N GLU A 254 10.18 -2.00 40.14
CA GLU A 254 9.89 -2.01 41.60
C GLU A 254 10.12 -3.39 42.31
N ARG A 255 10.28 -3.39 43.66
CA ARG A 255 10.55 -4.52 44.59
C ARG A 255 9.33 -5.46 44.82
N GLY A 256 9.54 -6.73 45.23
CA GLY A 256 8.57 -7.86 45.10
C GLY A 256 7.64 -8.25 46.30
N GLY A 257 6.58 -9.06 46.02
CA GLY A 257 5.52 -9.57 46.97
C GLY A 257 4.50 -10.67 46.44
N ARG A 258 3.53 -11.15 47.28
CA ARG A 258 2.58 -12.36 47.24
C ARG A 258 1.43 -12.49 46.17
N ARG A 259 1.25 -13.54 45.32
CA ARG A 259 0.26 -13.79 44.17
C ARG A 259 -0.61 -12.63 43.55
N ARG A 260 -0.73 -12.51 42.21
CA ARG A 260 -1.21 -11.29 41.47
C ARG A 260 -2.49 -11.51 40.65
N SER A 261 -3.24 -10.43 40.36
CA SER A 261 -4.28 -10.34 39.31
C SER A 261 -3.71 -10.58 37.90
N GLU A 262 -4.44 -11.31 37.05
CA GLU A 262 -4.03 -11.65 35.67
C GLU A 262 -4.90 -10.93 34.62
N VAL A 263 -4.31 -10.61 33.46
CA VAL A 263 -5.06 -9.98 32.35
C VAL A 263 -6.13 -10.95 31.86
N GLY A 264 -7.41 -10.58 32.05
CA GLY A 264 -8.57 -11.42 31.72
C GLY A 264 -9.23 -12.10 32.92
N LEU A 265 -8.63 -12.05 34.11
CA LEU A 265 -9.13 -12.63 35.38
C LEU A 265 -8.72 -11.73 36.57
N PRO A 266 -9.53 -10.71 36.93
CA PRO A 266 -9.21 -9.79 38.03
C PRO A 266 -9.45 -10.43 39.40
N ASP A 267 -8.58 -10.13 40.36
CA ASP A 267 -8.82 -10.40 41.79
C ASP A 267 -9.91 -9.45 42.31
N LYS A 268 -10.86 -9.99 43.08
CA LYS A 268 -11.99 -9.22 43.62
C LYS A 268 -11.65 -8.52 44.92
N GLU A 269 -10.56 -8.88 45.57
CA GLU A 269 -10.14 -8.34 46.87
C GLU A 269 -9.01 -7.30 46.74
N GLU A 270 -8.63 -6.91 45.52
CA GLU A 270 -7.61 -5.90 45.26
C GLU A 270 -8.18 -4.47 45.43
N ASP A 271 -7.49 -3.64 46.23
CA ASP A 271 -7.88 -2.24 46.44
C ASP A 271 -7.84 -1.45 45.11
N PRO A 272 -8.93 -0.76 44.72
CA PRO A 272 -9.00 -0.02 43.46
C PRO A 272 -7.86 0.98 43.34
N GLY A 273 -6.99 0.71 42.36
CA GLY A 273 -5.89 1.58 42.00
C GLY A 273 -4.72 1.62 42.98
N LYS A 274 -4.71 0.75 43.99
CA LYS A 274 -3.55 0.53 44.86
C LYS A 274 -3.16 -0.94 44.78
N PRO A 275 -2.55 -1.39 43.67
CA PRO A 275 -2.03 -2.74 43.63
C PRO A 275 -1.01 -2.86 44.76
N ASP A 276 -1.18 -3.83 45.66
CA ASP A 276 -0.26 -4.09 46.78
C ASP A 276 1.18 -4.45 46.33
N LYS A 277 1.48 -4.43 45.02
CA LYS A 277 2.79 -4.71 44.42
C LYS A 277 3.11 -3.93 43.14
N GLY A 278 4.40 -3.66 42.94
CA GLY A 278 4.97 -3.30 41.63
C GLY A 278 4.85 -4.40 40.57
N LEU A 279 5.07 -4.12 39.28
CA LEU A 279 4.46 -4.80 38.12
C LEU A 279 5.01 -6.17 37.61
N SER A 280 6.00 -6.87 38.22
CA SER A 280 6.37 -8.26 37.78
C SER A 280 7.18 -9.11 38.79
N PRO A 281 7.11 -10.47 38.76
CA PRO A 281 7.92 -11.36 39.61
C PRO A 281 9.20 -11.99 39.02
N ARG A 282 9.55 -11.87 37.71
CA ARG A 282 10.84 -12.23 37.03
C ARG A 282 10.56 -12.58 35.55
N GLY A 283 11.41 -12.12 34.62
CA GLY A 283 11.36 -12.49 33.19
C GLY A 283 10.51 -11.59 32.26
N PHE A 284 10.61 -11.83 30.95
CA PHE A 284 10.15 -10.97 29.84
C PHE A 284 8.63 -11.01 29.49
N GLY A 285 7.70 -11.32 30.40
CA GLY A 285 6.23 -11.24 30.11
C GLY A 285 5.34 -11.19 31.37
N THR A 286 3.99 -11.15 31.32
CA THR A 286 3.00 -10.36 30.55
C THR A 286 1.91 -9.77 31.49
N ASN A 287 2.24 -9.54 32.77
CA ASN A 287 1.34 -8.89 33.75
C ASN A 287 1.26 -7.36 33.52
N ASN A 288 0.51 -6.91 32.50
CA ASN A 288 0.42 -5.52 31.99
C ASN A 288 1.68 -4.98 31.27
N ARG A 289 2.65 -5.85 30.95
CA ARG A 289 3.79 -5.49 30.10
C ARG A 289 3.45 -5.85 28.65
N THR A 290 2.92 -4.89 27.90
CA THR A 290 2.77 -5.00 26.46
C THR A 290 3.66 -3.95 25.78
N ASP A 291 4.29 -4.33 24.69
CA ASP A 291 5.00 -3.38 23.84
C ASP A 291 3.96 -2.56 23.07
N PRO A 292 3.88 -1.22 23.25
CA PRO A 292 2.91 -0.39 22.56
C PRO A 292 2.99 -0.49 21.04
N VAL A 293 4.18 -0.77 20.50
CA VAL A 293 4.42 -0.99 19.06
C VAL A 293 3.78 -2.30 18.63
N PHE A 294 4.03 -3.38 19.38
CA PHE A 294 3.47 -4.70 19.09
C PHE A 294 1.93 -4.70 19.20
N LEU A 295 1.39 -4.07 20.25
CA LEU A 295 -0.06 -3.87 20.41
C LEU A 295 -0.65 -3.04 19.27
N GLY A 296 0.07 -1.98 18.88
CA GLY A 296 -0.33 -1.10 17.79
C GLY A 296 -0.52 -1.83 16.47
N LEU A 297 0.39 -2.76 16.13
CA LEU A 297 0.29 -3.58 14.93
C LEU A 297 -0.98 -4.46 14.86
N GLN A 298 -1.62 -4.77 15.99
CA GLN A 298 -2.82 -5.62 16.02
C GLN A 298 -4.14 -4.86 16.07
N LYS A 299 -4.11 -3.61 16.53
CA LYS A 299 -5.31 -2.86 16.90
C LYS A 299 -5.40 -1.47 16.30
N THR A 300 -4.27 -0.82 16.10
CA THR A 300 -4.21 0.54 15.57
C THR A 300 -4.29 0.46 14.06
N ARG A 301 -5.13 1.32 13.48
CA ARG A 301 -5.34 1.33 12.04
C ARG A 301 -4.13 1.91 11.29
N LEU A 302 -3.04 1.16 11.14
CA LEU A 302 -1.78 1.64 10.56
C LEU A 302 -1.40 0.94 9.26
N LEU A 303 -1.83 -0.31 9.09
CA LEU A 303 -1.60 -1.16 7.92
C LEU A 303 -2.69 -2.20 7.85
N ASP A 304 -3.91 -1.70 7.78
CA ASP A 304 -5.11 -2.49 7.72
C ASP A 304 -6.18 -1.74 6.93
N PRO A 305 -7.06 -2.48 6.27
CA PRO A 305 -6.96 -3.91 6.03
C PRO A 305 -5.92 -4.18 4.92
N THR A 306 -5.25 -5.34 4.92
CA THR A 306 -4.43 -5.78 3.77
C THR A 306 -5.34 -6.28 2.63
N LEU A 307 -4.79 -6.83 1.55
CA LEU A 307 -5.60 -7.46 0.49
C LEU A 307 -6.42 -8.67 0.96
N ASN A 308 -6.14 -9.23 2.14
CA ASN A 308 -6.92 -10.35 2.69
C ASN A 308 -8.34 -9.95 3.10
N PHE A 309 -8.59 -8.67 3.35
CA PHE A 309 -9.86 -8.18 3.88
C PHE A 309 -10.47 -7.11 2.98
N LEU A 310 -11.79 -6.92 3.11
CA LEU A 310 -12.47 -5.78 2.50
C LEU A 310 -11.85 -4.49 3.03
N GLY A 311 -11.94 -3.40 2.26
CA GLY A 311 -11.61 -2.08 2.79
C GLY A 311 -12.43 -1.76 4.04
N THR A 312 -12.00 -0.77 4.79
CA THR A 312 -12.76 -0.24 5.92
C THR A 312 -14.09 0.35 5.49
N ASN A 313 -14.20 0.90 4.25
CA ASN A 313 -15.44 1.34 3.61
C ASN A 313 -16.26 2.31 4.49
N ASP A 314 -15.57 3.12 5.30
CA ASP A 314 -16.16 3.98 6.34
C ASP A 314 -15.85 5.47 6.20
N HIS A 315 -14.99 5.87 5.25
CA HIS A 315 -14.66 7.27 4.98
C HIS A 315 -14.77 7.59 3.48
N PRO A 316 -15.02 8.86 3.13
CA PRO A 316 -14.86 9.34 1.77
C PRO A 316 -13.45 9.02 1.23
N GLY A 317 -13.39 8.40 0.05
CA GLY A 317 -12.13 7.97 -0.56
C GLY A 317 -11.50 6.69 0.02
N ASP A 318 -12.23 5.92 0.83
CA ASP A 318 -11.74 4.71 1.49
C ASP A 318 -12.55 3.45 1.12
N PHE A 319 -12.98 3.35 -0.15
CA PHE A 319 -13.84 2.26 -0.61
C PHE A 319 -13.10 1.26 -1.50
N ARG A 320 -13.18 -0.02 -1.14
CA ARG A 320 -12.67 -1.14 -1.93
C ARG A 320 -13.21 -2.49 -1.40
N SER A 321 -13.12 -3.51 -2.26
CA SER A 321 -13.26 -4.91 -1.86
C SER A 321 -11.92 -5.52 -1.41
N SER A 322 -11.79 -6.85 -1.38
CA SER A 322 -10.57 -7.61 -1.06
C SER A 322 -9.98 -8.32 -2.29
N GLY A 323 -8.76 -8.82 -2.16
CA GLY A 323 -8.04 -9.62 -3.16
C GLY A 323 -7.95 -8.96 -4.53
N CYS A 324 -8.20 -9.71 -5.61
CA CYS A 324 -8.13 -9.20 -6.98
C CYS A 324 -9.13 -8.05 -7.23
N SER A 325 -10.32 -8.12 -6.61
CA SER A 325 -11.37 -7.11 -6.75
C SER A 325 -11.00 -5.78 -6.10
N ALA A 326 -10.07 -5.76 -5.14
CA ALA A 326 -9.62 -4.54 -4.49
C ALA A 326 -8.97 -3.55 -5.46
N CYS A 327 -8.36 -4.05 -6.53
CA CYS A 327 -7.69 -3.23 -7.56
C CYS A 327 -8.49 -3.20 -8.86
N HIS A 328 -9.10 -4.32 -9.25
CA HIS A 328 -9.73 -4.46 -10.57
C HIS A 328 -11.19 -3.99 -10.62
N VAL A 329 -11.85 -3.74 -9.49
CA VAL A 329 -13.20 -3.16 -9.44
C VAL A 329 -13.11 -1.77 -8.82
N ILE A 330 -13.43 -0.74 -9.61
CA ILE A 330 -13.16 0.65 -9.24
C ILE A 330 -14.30 1.24 -8.42
N TYR A 331 -13.94 1.94 -7.34
CA TYR A 331 -14.86 2.67 -6.49
C TYR A 331 -14.69 4.19 -6.69
N ALA A 332 -15.75 4.94 -6.41
CA ALA A 332 -15.72 6.39 -6.42
C ALA A 332 -14.98 6.89 -5.16
N ASN A 333 -13.68 7.19 -5.30
CA ASN A 333 -12.79 7.50 -4.19
C ASN A 333 -12.18 8.91 -4.19
N ASP A 334 -12.19 9.63 -5.31
CA ASP A 334 -11.52 10.93 -5.40
C ASP A 334 -12.05 11.72 -6.60
N ARG A 335 -12.40 12.99 -6.39
CA ARG A 335 -12.91 13.94 -7.39
C ARG A 335 -11.83 14.63 -8.21
N ASP A 336 -10.56 14.54 -7.81
CA ASP A 336 -9.44 15.11 -8.57
C ASP A 336 -9.18 14.26 -9.82
N ALA A 337 -9.37 14.87 -11.01
CA ALA A 337 -9.15 14.22 -12.29
C ALA A 337 -7.69 13.79 -12.52
N GLY A 338 -6.72 14.43 -11.84
CA GLY A 338 -5.33 14.00 -11.86
C GLY A 338 -5.13 12.64 -11.18
N HIS A 339 -5.90 12.34 -10.13
CA HIS A 339 -5.76 11.09 -9.37
C HIS A 339 -6.68 9.98 -9.89
N SER A 340 -7.86 10.37 -10.39
CA SER A 340 -8.97 9.48 -10.77
C SER A 340 -9.23 9.36 -12.27
N ALA A 341 -8.55 10.12 -13.12
CA ALA A 341 -8.86 10.20 -14.55
C ALA A 341 -10.36 10.48 -14.79
N PHE A 342 -10.99 9.77 -15.74
CA PHE A 342 -12.40 9.89 -16.06
C PHE A 342 -13.34 9.31 -14.97
N TYR A 343 -12.83 8.63 -13.94
CA TYR A 343 -13.64 8.17 -12.81
C TYR A 343 -13.95 9.32 -11.82
N SER A 344 -13.24 10.45 -11.91
CA SER A 344 -13.43 11.61 -11.02
C SER A 344 -14.88 12.10 -10.93
N GLY A 345 -15.63 12.02 -12.05
CA GLY A 345 -17.04 12.38 -12.10
C GLY A 345 -17.96 11.52 -11.23
N ALA A 346 -17.48 10.37 -10.73
CA ALA A 346 -18.24 9.51 -9.81
C ALA A 346 -18.20 10.00 -8.35
N GLY A 347 -17.32 10.94 -8.01
CA GLY A 347 -17.18 11.45 -6.65
C GLY A 347 -16.23 10.63 -5.76
N ASN A 348 -16.37 10.81 -4.44
CA ASN A 348 -15.55 10.17 -3.42
C ASN A 348 -16.35 9.36 -2.38
N MET A 349 -17.64 9.11 -2.65
CA MET A 349 -18.57 8.52 -1.68
C MET A 349 -18.83 7.02 -1.90
N GLY A 350 -18.09 6.34 -2.77
CA GLY A 350 -18.30 4.93 -3.06
C GLY A 350 -19.75 4.61 -3.46
N ARG A 351 -20.38 5.53 -4.21
CA ARG A 351 -21.74 5.35 -4.75
C ARG A 351 -21.67 4.72 -6.12
N THR A 352 -22.63 3.86 -6.41
CA THR A 352 -22.64 3.15 -7.68
C THR A 352 -23.24 3.96 -8.81
N GLN A 353 -22.77 3.69 -10.03
CA GLN A 353 -23.35 4.11 -11.29
C GLN A 353 -23.78 2.90 -12.14
N THR A 354 -23.92 1.72 -11.51
CA THR A 354 -24.38 0.51 -12.20
C THR A 354 -25.77 0.71 -12.80
N ALA A 355 -26.05 0.09 -13.94
CA ALA A 355 -27.38 0.03 -14.52
C ALA A 355 -28.31 -0.98 -13.81
N ASP A 356 -27.81 -1.79 -12.86
CA ASP A 356 -28.64 -2.70 -12.06
C ASP A 356 -29.71 -1.94 -11.28
N ALA A 357 -30.97 -2.30 -11.50
CA ALA A 357 -32.14 -1.66 -10.92
C ALA A 357 -32.36 -1.96 -9.42
N ASN A 358 -31.77 -3.04 -8.90
CA ASN A 358 -31.94 -3.44 -7.50
C ASN A 358 -30.86 -2.90 -6.55
N ILE A 359 -29.86 -2.19 -7.07
CA ILE A 359 -28.80 -1.58 -6.26
C ILE A 359 -29.08 -0.10 -6.07
N SER A 360 -29.15 0.32 -4.81
CA SER A 360 -29.35 1.72 -4.41
C SER A 360 -28.24 2.63 -4.96
N LYS A 361 -28.62 3.77 -5.53
CA LYS A 361 -27.67 4.77 -6.07
C LYS A 361 -27.22 5.79 -5.03
N ASP A 362 -27.96 5.90 -3.93
CA ASP A 362 -27.73 6.89 -2.87
C ASP A 362 -26.93 6.32 -1.68
N GLU A 363 -26.60 5.04 -1.73
CA GLU A 363 -25.86 4.32 -0.69
C GLU A 363 -24.36 4.22 -1.03
N SER A 364 -23.52 4.40 -0.01
CA SER A 364 -22.06 4.22 -0.09
C SER A 364 -21.64 2.77 0.12
N GLY A 365 -20.44 2.42 -0.35
CA GLY A 365 -19.88 1.08 -0.22
C GLY A 365 -20.12 0.17 -1.43
N HIS A 366 -20.48 0.77 -2.57
CA HIS A 366 -20.67 0.07 -3.84
C HIS A 366 -19.60 0.50 -4.87
N PRO A 367 -19.15 -0.41 -5.76
CA PRO A 367 -18.29 -0.01 -6.85
C PRO A 367 -19.03 0.88 -7.84
N ILE A 368 -18.29 1.66 -8.64
CA ILE A 368 -18.88 2.49 -9.71
C ILE A 368 -19.69 1.60 -10.65
N LYS A 369 -19.14 0.44 -11.05
CA LYS A 369 -19.80 -0.58 -11.86
C LYS A 369 -19.39 -1.98 -11.41
N HIS A 370 -20.23 -2.97 -11.68
CA HIS A 370 -19.88 -4.39 -11.49
C HIS A 370 -19.03 -4.88 -12.67
N GLN A 371 -17.78 -4.44 -12.75
CA GLN A 371 -16.91 -4.68 -13.90
C GLN A 371 -15.42 -4.69 -13.53
N PHE A 372 -14.67 -5.65 -14.08
CA PHE A 372 -13.20 -5.65 -14.00
C PHE A 372 -12.56 -4.72 -15.02
N THR A 373 -11.48 -4.05 -14.61
CA THR A 373 -10.67 -3.19 -15.47
C THR A 373 -9.19 -3.30 -15.19
N SER A 374 -8.38 -3.06 -16.21
CA SER A 374 -6.93 -2.78 -16.08
C SER A 374 -6.62 -1.29 -16.06
N ALA A 375 -7.60 -0.43 -16.36
CA ALA A 375 -7.49 1.03 -16.26
C ALA A 375 -7.74 1.46 -14.81
N ILE A 376 -6.76 1.20 -13.96
CA ILE A 376 -6.83 1.43 -12.51
C ILE A 376 -6.25 2.81 -12.19
N PRO A 377 -7.06 3.76 -11.67
CA PRO A 377 -6.57 5.08 -11.31
C PRO A 377 -5.71 5.04 -10.04
N SER A 378 -4.84 6.04 -9.89
CA SER A 378 -3.99 6.20 -8.70
C SER A 378 -4.80 6.35 -7.40
N SER A 379 -6.00 6.92 -7.48
CA SER A 379 -6.94 7.01 -6.34
C SER A 379 -7.35 5.63 -5.80
N GLN A 380 -7.43 4.59 -6.63
CA GLN A 380 -7.68 3.22 -6.16
C GLN A 380 -6.48 2.67 -5.36
N CYS A 381 -5.25 3.03 -5.76
CA CYS A 381 -4.04 2.65 -5.02
C CYS A 381 -3.93 3.39 -3.69
N MET A 382 -4.36 4.65 -3.65
CA MET A 382 -4.29 5.49 -2.45
C MET A 382 -5.01 4.87 -1.25
N VAL A 383 -6.14 4.17 -1.48
CA VAL A 383 -6.93 3.45 -0.45
C VAL A 383 -6.06 2.52 0.42
N CYS A 384 -4.99 1.93 -0.12
CA CYS A 384 -4.06 1.07 0.63
C CYS A 384 -2.69 1.73 0.85
N HIS A 385 -2.20 2.50 -0.12
CA HIS A 385 -0.85 3.06 -0.11
C HIS A 385 -0.72 4.40 0.62
N MET A 386 -1.75 4.80 1.36
CA MET A 386 -1.63 5.79 2.41
C MET A 386 -0.99 5.23 3.69
N HIS A 387 -0.60 3.96 3.75
CA HIS A 387 -0.08 3.32 4.98
C HIS A 387 1.44 3.06 4.92
N PRO A 388 2.22 3.53 5.91
CA PRO A 388 1.87 4.62 6.84
C PRO A 388 1.65 5.91 6.04
N GLY A 389 1.00 6.94 6.59
CA GLY A 389 0.60 8.18 5.85
C GLY A 389 1.67 8.95 5.11
N THR A 390 2.92 8.56 5.28
CA THR A 390 4.07 9.11 4.60
C THR A 390 4.52 8.24 3.42
N ASN A 391 3.76 7.22 3.02
CA ASN A 391 4.14 6.28 1.98
C ASN A 391 3.92 6.87 0.56
N MET A 392 4.40 6.13 -0.45
CA MET A 392 4.74 6.64 -1.79
C MET A 392 3.62 7.34 -2.58
N VAL A 393 2.35 6.96 -2.41
CA VAL A 393 1.27 7.43 -3.30
C VAL A 393 0.83 8.86 -2.94
N ALA A 394 0.79 9.21 -1.66
CA ALA A 394 0.47 10.57 -1.24
C ALA A 394 1.50 11.55 -1.82
N SER A 395 2.79 11.25 -1.69
CA SER A 395 3.85 12.11 -2.23
C SER A 395 3.87 12.15 -3.76
N TYR A 396 3.53 11.05 -4.45
CA TYR A 396 3.30 11.03 -5.91
C TYR A 396 2.23 12.05 -6.34
N MET A 397 1.17 12.18 -5.54
CA MET A 397 0.10 13.17 -5.69
C MET A 397 0.48 14.57 -5.21
N GLY A 398 1.72 14.78 -4.74
CA GLY A 398 2.14 16.04 -4.14
C GLY A 398 1.41 16.33 -2.82
N LEU A 399 1.06 15.28 -2.08
CA LEU A 399 0.32 15.34 -0.82
C LEU A 399 1.18 14.81 0.34
N THR A 400 0.99 15.40 1.51
CA THR A 400 1.53 14.90 2.79
C THR A 400 0.48 15.04 3.88
N TRP A 401 0.60 14.30 4.97
CA TRP A 401 -0.28 14.50 6.12
C TRP A 401 -0.30 15.96 6.58
N TRP A 402 -1.48 16.42 6.98
CA TRP A 402 -1.66 17.74 7.55
C TRP A 402 -0.95 17.86 8.90
N ASP A 403 -0.50 19.07 9.25
CA ASP A 403 0.25 19.36 10.47
C ASP A 403 -0.63 19.50 11.73
N ASN A 404 -1.96 19.36 11.57
CA ASN A 404 -2.97 19.56 12.61
C ASN A 404 -3.05 20.99 13.20
N GLU A 405 -2.43 21.97 12.54
CA GLU A 405 -2.30 23.34 13.04
C GLU A 405 -2.74 24.38 12.01
N SER A 406 -2.24 24.28 10.77
CA SER A 406 -2.48 25.26 9.72
C SER A 406 -3.97 25.37 9.39
N ASP A 407 -4.52 26.58 9.45
CA ASP A 407 -5.96 26.87 9.29
C ASP A 407 -6.86 26.11 10.29
N GLY A 408 -6.34 25.85 11.50
CA GLY A 408 -7.03 25.08 12.54
C GLY A 408 -8.40 25.65 12.97
N ASP A 409 -8.65 26.96 12.82
CA ASP A 409 -9.95 27.57 13.12
C ASP A 409 -11.10 27.03 12.24
N LYS A 410 -10.78 26.42 11.09
CA LYS A 410 -11.74 25.71 10.23
C LYS A 410 -11.84 24.22 10.52
N MET A 411 -10.89 23.67 11.25
CA MET A 411 -10.70 22.22 11.45
C MET A 411 -11.10 21.74 12.85
N TYR A 412 -11.11 22.64 13.83
CA TYR A 412 -11.55 22.38 15.19
C TYR A 412 -12.87 23.08 15.50
N ALA A 413 -13.59 22.56 16.49
CA ALA A 413 -14.80 23.21 16.99
C ALA A 413 -14.45 24.57 17.62
N LYS A 414 -15.35 25.56 17.46
CA LYS A 414 -15.18 26.91 18.04
C LYS A 414 -15.11 26.89 19.58
N GLU A 415 -15.77 25.91 20.19
CA GLU A 415 -15.76 25.68 21.63
C GLU A 415 -15.09 24.35 21.93
N GLN A 416 -14.34 24.29 23.04
CA GLN A 416 -13.63 23.08 23.44
C GLN A 416 -14.62 21.94 23.70
N HIS A 417 -14.48 20.85 22.93
CA HIS A 417 -15.24 19.63 23.12
C HIS A 417 -14.45 18.62 23.97
N ASN A 418 -15.04 18.19 25.09
CA ASN A 418 -14.50 17.13 25.94
C ASN A 418 -15.30 15.85 25.69
N PRO A 419 -14.77 14.91 24.88
CA PRO A 419 -15.49 13.71 24.46
C PRO A 419 -15.79 12.79 25.65
N THR A 420 -16.94 12.15 25.63
CA THR A 420 -17.25 11.01 26.50
C THR A 420 -16.42 9.78 26.11
N GLN A 421 -16.31 8.80 27.01
CA GLN A 421 -15.61 7.54 26.71
C GLN A 421 -16.21 6.78 25.51
N GLU A 422 -17.52 6.86 25.33
CA GLU A 422 -18.20 6.26 24.18
C GLU A 422 -17.85 6.98 22.88
N GLU A 423 -17.85 8.32 22.88
CA GLU A 423 -17.43 9.12 21.73
C GLU A 423 -15.98 8.87 21.38
N GLU A 424 -15.05 8.86 22.35
CA GLU A 424 -13.65 8.55 22.06
C GLU A 424 -13.50 7.16 21.44
N ARG A 425 -14.20 6.14 21.97
CA ARG A 425 -14.18 4.78 21.39
C ARG A 425 -14.71 4.79 19.95
N ARG A 426 -15.85 5.45 19.69
CA ARG A 426 -16.44 5.57 18.35
C ARG A 426 -15.46 6.22 17.38
N LYS A 427 -14.91 7.39 17.76
CA LYS A 427 -13.99 8.17 16.94
C LYS A 427 -12.68 7.43 16.69
N LEU A 428 -12.03 6.88 17.72
CA LEU A 428 -10.76 6.14 17.58
C LEU A 428 -10.88 4.82 16.81
N ASN A 429 -12.09 4.25 16.76
CA ASN A 429 -12.37 3.08 15.94
C ASN A 429 -12.47 3.43 14.44
N ALA A 430 -12.86 4.68 14.12
CA ALA A 430 -12.93 5.21 12.77
C ALA A 430 -11.58 5.83 12.34
N ASN A 431 -11.01 6.71 13.14
CA ASN A 431 -9.71 7.34 12.90
C ASN A 431 -8.77 7.08 14.09
N PRO A 432 -7.65 6.34 13.89
CA PRO A 432 -6.72 5.99 14.97
C PRO A 432 -5.93 7.18 15.54
N GLU A 433 -6.01 8.33 14.87
CA GLU A 433 -5.34 9.57 15.23
C GLU A 433 -5.93 10.18 16.50
N GLY A 434 -5.10 10.41 17.53
CA GLY A 434 -5.55 10.99 18.80
C GLY A 434 -6.08 12.43 18.69
N ALA A 435 -5.56 13.24 17.76
CA ALA A 435 -6.08 14.60 17.53
C ALA A 435 -7.50 14.61 16.93
N SER A 436 -7.87 13.58 16.15
CA SER A 436 -9.20 13.47 15.53
C SER A 436 -10.35 13.48 16.52
N ILE A 437 -10.09 13.04 17.76
CA ILE A 437 -11.08 13.02 18.84
C ILE A 437 -11.67 14.42 19.08
N ARG A 438 -10.83 15.46 18.94
CA ARG A 438 -11.18 16.88 19.15
C ARG A 438 -11.43 17.62 17.83
N GLY A 439 -11.02 17.04 16.72
CA GLY A 439 -11.14 17.59 15.38
C GLY A 439 -12.49 17.31 14.71
N LEU A 440 -12.90 18.21 13.81
CA LEU A 440 -14.10 18.03 12.97
C LEU A 440 -13.94 16.89 11.95
N TRP A 441 -12.70 16.51 11.64
CA TRP A 441 -12.39 15.41 10.71
C TRP A 441 -12.62 14.01 11.29
N SER A 442 -13.15 13.90 12.50
CA SER A 442 -13.74 12.66 13.00
C SER A 442 -15.15 12.41 12.46
N GLU A 443 -15.77 13.40 11.80
CA GLU A 443 -17.13 13.30 11.28
C GLU A 443 -17.13 13.12 9.75
N PRO A 444 -17.80 12.07 9.21
CA PRO A 444 -17.77 11.77 7.77
C PRO A 444 -18.25 12.89 6.86
N ASP A 445 -19.29 13.63 7.26
CA ASP A 445 -19.85 14.75 6.49
C ASP A 445 -18.87 15.92 6.35
N PHE A 446 -17.98 16.08 7.31
CA PHE A 446 -16.91 17.08 7.24
C PHE A 446 -15.83 16.63 6.25
N LEU A 447 -15.36 15.38 6.38
CA LEU A 447 -14.38 14.78 5.45
C LEU A 447 -14.86 14.81 4.00
N GLN A 448 -16.16 14.58 3.76
CA GLN A 448 -16.75 14.63 2.42
C GLN A 448 -16.49 15.98 1.72
N LYS A 449 -16.35 17.07 2.47
CA LYS A 449 -16.25 18.43 1.92
C LYS A 449 -14.83 18.96 1.88
N THR A 450 -13.92 18.48 2.72
CA THR A 450 -12.64 19.16 2.97
C THR A 450 -11.71 19.26 1.77
N GLY A 451 -11.76 18.30 0.83
CA GLY A 451 -10.98 18.34 -0.41
C GLY A 451 -11.58 19.17 -1.54
N THR A 452 -12.79 19.72 -1.36
CA THR A 452 -13.50 20.46 -2.42
C THR A 452 -12.88 21.83 -2.71
N PRO A 453 -13.03 22.36 -3.94
CA PRO A 453 -12.72 23.76 -4.23
C PRO A 453 -13.42 24.73 -3.29
N GLU A 454 -14.69 24.46 -2.93
CA GLU A 454 -15.48 25.31 -2.03
C GLU A 454 -14.90 25.36 -0.62
N PHE A 455 -14.48 24.23 -0.06
CA PHE A 455 -13.83 24.20 1.25
C PHE A 455 -12.43 24.82 1.20
N ASN A 456 -11.63 24.43 0.21
CA ASN A 456 -10.27 24.93 0.03
C ASN A 456 -10.21 26.45 -0.20
N SER A 457 -11.25 27.07 -0.75
CA SER A 457 -11.35 28.53 -0.91
C SER A 457 -11.42 29.29 0.43
N GLN A 458 -11.74 28.61 1.53
CA GLN A 458 -11.86 29.20 2.87
C GLN A 458 -10.54 29.16 3.66
N LEU A 459 -9.52 28.48 3.13
CA LEU A 459 -8.25 28.22 3.79
C LEU A 459 -7.19 29.21 3.34
N LYS A 460 -6.40 29.74 4.28
CA LYS A 460 -5.36 30.74 3.99
C LYS A 460 -4.01 30.09 3.71
N ASN A 461 -3.68 28.99 4.38
CA ASN A 461 -2.31 28.47 4.48
C ASN A 461 -2.14 27.08 3.85
N VAL A 462 -3.19 26.27 3.80
CA VAL A 462 -3.15 24.91 3.24
C VAL A 462 -4.24 24.68 2.19
N GLN A 463 -4.06 23.62 1.41
CA GLN A 463 -5.06 23.07 0.48
C GLN A 463 -5.13 21.57 0.72
N PHE A 464 -6.32 21.02 0.99
CA PHE A 464 -6.49 19.59 1.26
C PHE A 464 -6.75 18.78 -0.01
N GLY A 465 -6.32 17.52 0.02
CA GLY A 465 -6.70 16.49 -0.94
C GLY A 465 -8.10 15.92 -0.65
N ASP A 466 -8.62 15.14 -1.60
CA ASP A 466 -10.01 14.65 -1.59
C ASP A 466 -10.23 13.28 -0.96
N SER A 467 -9.13 12.54 -0.76
CA SER A 467 -9.14 11.18 -0.20
C SER A 467 -8.80 11.21 1.29
N HIS A 468 -9.62 10.53 2.11
CA HIS A 468 -9.53 10.57 3.58
C HIS A 468 -9.58 9.17 4.19
N GLY A 469 -8.81 8.22 3.64
CA GLY A 469 -8.76 6.89 4.25
C GLY A 469 -8.25 6.94 5.68
N HIS A 470 -8.85 6.08 6.51
CA HIS A 470 -8.73 6.12 7.98
C HIS A 470 -9.14 7.46 8.62
N GLY A 471 -9.83 8.34 7.88
CA GLY A 471 -10.19 9.68 8.33
C GLY A 471 -9.01 10.66 8.39
N TRP A 472 -7.85 10.31 7.83
CA TRP A 472 -6.67 11.17 7.83
C TRP A 472 -6.82 12.35 6.87
N MET A 473 -6.18 13.46 7.23
CA MET A 473 -6.14 14.68 6.44
C MET A 473 -4.81 14.79 5.69
N PHE A 474 -4.86 15.02 4.38
CA PHE A 474 -3.69 15.24 3.53
C PHE A 474 -3.72 16.65 2.92
N ARG A 475 -2.61 17.38 3.02
CA ARG A 475 -2.41 18.70 2.40
C ARG A 475 -1.52 18.61 1.15
N LYS A 476 -1.77 19.48 0.18
CA LYS A 476 -0.93 19.72 -0.99
C LYS A 476 0.39 20.40 -0.59
N VAL A 477 1.48 20.00 -1.24
CA VAL A 477 2.82 20.55 -1.04
C VAL A 477 3.16 21.50 -2.18
N PHE A 478 3.50 22.75 -1.86
CA PHE A 478 3.80 23.77 -2.86
C PHE A 478 5.26 24.19 -2.79
N LYS A 479 5.81 24.58 -3.94
CA LYS A 479 7.17 25.10 -4.06
C LYS A 479 7.35 26.36 -3.23
N ARG A 480 8.43 26.41 -2.45
CA ARG A 480 8.79 27.54 -1.61
C ARG A 480 10.27 27.89 -1.71
N ASP A 481 10.60 29.16 -1.45
CA ASP A 481 11.98 29.56 -1.19
C ASP A 481 12.44 29.16 0.21
N ARG A 482 13.72 29.39 0.54
CA ARG A 482 14.29 29.09 1.87
C ARG A 482 13.70 29.92 3.02
N LYS A 483 12.91 30.96 2.72
CA LYS A 483 12.19 31.79 3.70
C LYS A 483 10.73 31.35 3.88
N GLY A 484 10.28 30.36 3.11
CA GLY A 484 8.92 29.84 3.14
C GLY A 484 7.94 30.57 2.23
N ASN A 485 8.38 31.49 1.37
CA ASN A 485 7.50 32.17 0.42
C ASN A 485 7.11 31.21 -0.71
N LEU A 486 5.84 31.22 -1.12
CA LEU A 486 5.38 30.44 -2.28
C LEU A 486 6.04 30.93 -3.56
N LEU A 487 6.41 30.00 -4.44
CA LEU A 487 7.04 30.28 -5.73
C LEU A 487 6.20 29.79 -6.90
N ASP A 488 6.17 30.59 -7.97
CA ASP A 488 5.64 30.19 -9.27
C ASP A 488 6.67 29.37 -10.09
N ALA A 489 6.29 29.04 -11.33
CA ALA A 489 7.12 28.26 -12.24
C ALA A 489 8.41 28.99 -12.70
N ASP A 490 8.46 30.32 -12.56
CA ASP A 490 9.59 31.19 -12.92
C ASP A 490 10.43 31.59 -11.69
N ASP A 491 10.25 30.90 -10.56
CA ASP A 491 10.91 31.19 -9.27
C ASP A 491 10.58 32.57 -8.69
N ARG A 492 9.45 33.17 -9.07
CA ARG A 492 9.00 34.45 -8.51
C ARG A 492 8.12 34.20 -7.28
N VAL A 493 8.28 35.09 -6.29
CA VAL A 493 7.46 35.06 -5.07
C VAL A 493 6.01 35.36 -5.43
N VAL A 494 5.11 34.45 -5.04
CA VAL A 494 3.67 34.66 -5.08
C VAL A 494 3.24 35.34 -3.79
N SER A 495 2.55 36.47 -3.92
CA SER A 495 2.11 37.25 -2.76
C SER A 495 1.21 36.40 -1.82
N PRO A 496 1.43 36.42 -0.50
CA PRO A 496 0.60 35.68 0.46
C PRO A 496 -0.84 36.21 0.55
N GLU A 497 -1.07 37.46 0.11
CA GLU A 497 -2.40 38.11 0.09
C GLU A 497 -3.13 37.96 -1.23
N ASP A 498 -2.53 37.27 -2.19
CA ASP A 498 -3.17 36.93 -3.45
C ASP A 498 -4.21 35.81 -3.21
N PRO A 499 -5.51 36.03 -3.50
CA PRO A 499 -6.54 35.02 -3.29
C PRO A 499 -6.35 33.78 -4.18
N ASP A 500 -5.64 33.91 -5.30
CA ASP A 500 -5.34 32.83 -6.23
C ASP A 500 -3.92 32.26 -6.06
N LYS A 501 -3.23 32.56 -4.94
CA LYS A 501 -1.83 32.16 -4.74
C LYS A 501 -1.55 30.68 -4.97
N PHE A 502 -2.45 29.78 -4.56
CA PHE A 502 -2.28 28.34 -4.76
C PHE A 502 -2.50 27.88 -6.20
N LYS A 503 -3.20 28.67 -7.02
CA LYS A 503 -3.30 28.44 -8.48
C LYS A 503 -2.05 28.91 -9.22
N LYS A 504 -1.32 29.87 -8.65
CA LYS A 504 -0.10 30.45 -9.22
C LYS A 504 1.17 29.72 -8.76
N ALA A 505 1.17 29.24 -7.51
CA ALA A 505 2.27 28.49 -6.94
C ALA A 505 2.35 27.09 -7.55
N VAL A 506 3.57 26.55 -7.68
CA VAL A 506 3.78 25.20 -8.22
C VAL A 506 3.38 24.15 -7.18
N HIS A 507 2.36 23.35 -7.46
CA HIS A 507 2.06 22.13 -6.72
C HIS A 507 3.13 21.08 -7.05
N LEU A 508 3.82 20.54 -6.04
CA LEU A 508 4.94 19.63 -6.20
C LEU A 508 4.50 18.16 -6.26
N ASN A 509 3.53 17.84 -7.13
CA ASN A 509 3.25 16.46 -7.51
C ASN A 509 4.33 15.91 -8.46
N ASP A 510 4.44 14.59 -8.58
CA ASP A 510 5.40 13.98 -9.50
C ASP A 510 5.09 14.38 -10.96
N ILE A 511 6.13 14.66 -11.74
CA ILE A 511 5.99 15.06 -13.14
C ILE A 511 5.26 14.00 -13.98
N HIS A 512 5.40 12.72 -13.64
CA HIS A 512 4.70 11.65 -14.32
C HIS A 512 3.19 11.77 -14.11
N LEU A 513 2.74 12.08 -12.88
CA LEU A 513 1.34 12.35 -12.59
C LEU A 513 0.86 13.62 -13.29
N GLU A 514 1.68 14.68 -13.32
CA GLU A 514 1.36 15.92 -14.05
C GLU A 514 1.14 15.66 -15.56
N LYS A 515 1.86 14.69 -16.15
CA LYS A 515 1.66 14.23 -17.52
C LYS A 515 0.46 13.28 -17.69
N GLY A 516 -0.25 12.97 -16.61
CA GLY A 516 -1.42 12.11 -16.62
C GLY A 516 -1.13 10.62 -16.51
N MET A 517 0.07 10.21 -16.06
CA MET A 517 0.35 8.83 -15.68
C MET A 517 -0.34 8.47 -14.37
N HIS A 518 -0.76 7.21 -14.26
CA HIS A 518 -1.17 6.59 -13.01
C HIS A 518 -0.17 5.54 -12.55
N CYS A 519 -0.32 5.04 -11.31
CA CYS A 519 0.58 4.05 -10.74
C CYS A 519 0.84 2.86 -11.68
N VAL A 520 -0.21 2.38 -12.37
CA VAL A 520 -0.12 1.24 -13.30
C VAL A 520 0.66 1.52 -14.59
N ASP A 521 0.89 2.79 -14.94
CA ASP A 521 1.73 3.19 -16.07
C ASP A 521 3.23 2.97 -15.79
N CYS A 522 3.61 2.73 -14.54
CA CYS A 522 4.98 2.34 -14.15
C CYS A 522 5.01 0.97 -13.47
N HIS A 523 4.01 0.66 -12.63
CA HIS A 523 3.91 -0.61 -11.92
C HIS A 523 3.06 -1.61 -12.69
N PHE A 524 3.75 -2.36 -13.55
CA PHE A 524 3.13 -3.33 -14.44
C PHE A 524 2.71 -4.62 -13.73
N ARG A 525 2.54 -5.69 -14.51
CA ARG A 525 1.96 -6.96 -14.04
C ARG A 525 2.74 -7.56 -12.88
N GLN A 526 4.07 -7.58 -12.91
CA GLN A 526 4.85 -8.20 -11.83
C GLN A 526 4.92 -7.30 -10.58
N ASP A 527 5.09 -5.99 -10.73
CA ASP A 527 5.09 -5.08 -9.58
C ASP A 527 3.76 -5.12 -8.83
N SER A 528 2.65 -5.16 -9.58
CA SER A 528 1.31 -5.19 -9.02
C SER A 528 0.89 -6.57 -8.51
N HIS A 529 1.27 -7.66 -9.16
CA HIS A 529 0.85 -8.99 -8.74
C HIS A 529 1.91 -9.74 -7.92
N GLY A 530 3.16 -9.27 -7.87
CA GLY A 530 4.29 -10.07 -7.42
C GLY A 530 4.71 -11.16 -8.42
N ASN A 531 5.82 -11.83 -8.09
CA ASN A 531 6.37 -12.95 -8.87
C ASN A 531 6.36 -14.28 -8.08
N GLY A 532 5.63 -14.33 -6.97
CA GLY A 532 5.54 -15.48 -6.08
C GLY A 532 6.64 -15.57 -5.02
N ASN A 533 7.63 -14.67 -5.03
CA ASN A 533 8.64 -14.62 -3.97
C ASN A 533 8.21 -13.73 -2.81
N LEU A 534 8.65 -14.09 -1.60
CA LEU A 534 8.53 -13.26 -0.40
C LEU A 534 9.72 -12.30 -0.34
N TYR A 535 9.43 -11.00 -0.33
CA TYR A 535 10.43 -9.93 -0.25
C TYR A 535 10.40 -9.23 1.11
N ASN A 536 11.56 -8.77 1.57
CA ASN A 536 11.69 -8.05 2.85
C ASN A 536 11.31 -6.55 2.75
N GLU A 537 11.37 -5.96 1.56
CA GLU A 537 11.09 -4.54 1.34
C GLU A 537 10.52 -4.26 -0.08
N PRO A 538 9.74 -3.17 -0.27
CA PRO A 538 9.17 -2.77 -1.55
C PRO A 538 10.18 -2.66 -2.70
N ARG A 539 11.35 -2.07 -2.45
CA ARG A 539 12.38 -1.85 -3.49
C ARG A 539 13.02 -3.15 -3.98
N ALA A 540 13.01 -4.20 -3.18
CA ALA A 540 13.48 -5.51 -3.60
C ALA A 540 12.52 -6.19 -4.59
N ALA A 541 11.24 -5.78 -4.59
CA ALA A 541 10.18 -6.39 -5.38
C ALA A 541 9.88 -5.66 -6.70
N ILE A 542 10.59 -4.58 -7.04
CA ILE A 542 10.34 -3.82 -8.27
C ILE A 542 11.04 -4.44 -9.49
N GLU A 543 10.32 -4.49 -10.61
CA GLU A 543 10.76 -4.93 -11.92
C GLU A 543 11.48 -3.80 -12.66
N ILE A 544 11.00 -2.56 -12.54
CA ILE A 544 11.40 -1.44 -13.40
C ILE A 544 12.20 -0.35 -12.65
N GLY A 545 13.13 0.29 -13.36
CA GLY A 545 13.88 1.46 -12.91
C GLY A 545 13.87 2.62 -13.92
N CYS A 546 14.35 3.78 -13.50
CA CYS A 546 14.32 5.01 -14.31
C CYS A 546 15.04 4.85 -15.67
N ILE A 547 16.19 4.17 -15.69
CA ILE A 547 17.01 4.00 -16.88
C ILE A 547 16.37 3.06 -17.92
N ASP A 548 15.39 2.24 -17.51
CA ASP A 548 14.71 1.31 -18.41
C ASP A 548 13.88 2.07 -19.46
N CYS A 549 13.39 3.26 -19.09
CA CYS A 549 12.64 4.17 -19.96
C CYS A 549 13.47 5.36 -20.46
N HIS A 550 14.31 5.95 -19.60
CA HIS A 550 15.05 7.18 -19.92
C HIS A 550 16.48 6.95 -20.44
N GLY A 551 17.03 5.74 -20.29
CA GLY A 551 18.43 5.45 -20.60
C GLY A 551 19.40 6.14 -19.62
N SER A 552 20.69 6.03 -19.94
CA SER A 552 21.79 6.64 -19.21
C SER A 552 22.39 7.81 -19.99
N ILE A 553 23.48 8.38 -19.47
CA ILE A 553 24.28 9.36 -20.20
C ILE A 553 25.01 8.77 -21.42
N ARG A 554 25.15 7.43 -21.49
CA ARG A 554 25.87 6.72 -22.56
C ARG A 554 24.94 6.13 -23.60
N GLU A 555 23.85 5.55 -23.14
CA GLU A 555 22.97 4.73 -23.96
C GLU A 555 21.51 5.15 -23.78
N ARG A 556 20.78 5.18 -24.90
CA ARG A 556 19.33 5.31 -24.87
C ARG A 556 18.68 4.06 -24.27
N ALA A 557 17.46 4.22 -23.76
CA ALA A 557 16.71 3.13 -23.17
C ALA A 557 16.51 1.96 -24.14
N THR A 558 16.77 0.75 -23.66
CA THR A 558 16.48 -0.50 -24.38
C THR A 558 15.05 -0.99 -24.12
N LEU A 559 14.35 -0.41 -23.15
CA LEU A 559 13.04 -0.87 -22.67
C LEU A 559 13.06 -2.32 -22.17
N LEU A 560 14.21 -2.75 -21.67
CA LEU A 560 14.39 -3.97 -20.89
C LEU A 560 14.44 -3.59 -19.42
N THR A 561 13.64 -4.27 -18.60
CA THR A 561 13.56 -3.94 -17.18
C THR A 561 14.82 -4.37 -16.41
N SER A 562 15.25 -3.60 -15.42
CA SER A 562 16.52 -3.83 -14.70
C SER A 562 16.41 -3.83 -13.18
N GLY A 563 15.20 -3.71 -12.63
CA GLY A 563 14.95 -3.71 -11.18
C GLY A 563 15.34 -5.03 -10.50
N PRO A 564 15.49 -5.04 -9.16
CA PRO A 564 15.96 -6.23 -8.43
C PRO A 564 15.09 -7.48 -8.60
N ALA A 565 13.79 -7.32 -8.86
CA ALA A 565 12.87 -8.42 -9.11
C ALA A 565 12.67 -8.75 -10.59
N ALA A 566 13.38 -8.07 -11.50
CA ALA A 566 13.24 -8.26 -12.94
C ALA A 566 13.49 -9.72 -13.34
N PRO A 567 12.65 -10.29 -14.22
CA PRO A 567 12.74 -11.69 -14.58
C PRO A 567 14.00 -11.97 -15.38
N VAL A 568 14.62 -13.14 -15.16
CA VAL A 568 15.68 -13.66 -16.03
C VAL A 568 15.03 -14.55 -17.08
N THR A 569 15.13 -14.17 -18.35
CA THR A 569 14.60 -14.94 -19.47
C THR A 569 15.74 -15.57 -20.25
N THR A 570 15.61 -16.85 -20.62
CA THR A 570 16.60 -17.51 -21.47
C THR A 570 16.07 -17.55 -22.90
N SER A 571 16.76 -16.88 -23.82
CA SER A 571 16.47 -16.94 -25.25
C SER A 571 17.71 -17.43 -25.99
N GLN A 572 17.57 -18.45 -26.84
CA GLN A 572 18.67 -19.04 -27.61
C GLN A 572 19.90 -19.43 -26.75
N GLY A 573 19.66 -19.94 -25.54
CA GLY A 573 20.74 -20.33 -24.61
C GLY A 573 21.43 -19.17 -23.88
N LYS A 574 21.05 -17.91 -24.13
CA LYS A 574 21.57 -16.74 -23.42
C LYS A 574 20.56 -16.24 -22.39
N ALA A 575 20.97 -16.18 -21.13
CA ALA A 575 20.21 -15.51 -20.08
C ALA A 575 20.21 -14.00 -20.36
N THR A 576 19.03 -13.43 -20.52
CA THR A 576 18.77 -12.00 -20.63
C THR A 576 18.00 -11.58 -19.39
N VAL A 577 18.57 -10.68 -18.60
CA VAL A 577 17.89 -10.08 -17.46
C VAL A 577 16.90 -9.03 -18.01
N GLY A 578 15.68 -9.05 -17.48
CA GLY A 578 14.67 -8.06 -17.80
C GLY A 578 13.57 -8.56 -18.72
N ARG A 579 12.38 -8.00 -18.50
CA ARG A 579 11.25 -8.10 -19.43
C ARG A 579 11.39 -7.05 -20.51
N ASN A 580 11.07 -7.44 -21.74
CA ASN A 580 10.98 -6.52 -22.86
C ASN A 580 9.62 -5.80 -22.85
N LEU A 581 9.61 -4.50 -22.55
CA LEU A 581 8.40 -3.68 -22.47
C LEU A 581 7.80 -3.35 -23.85
N LEU A 582 8.52 -3.61 -24.95
CA LEU A 582 8.01 -3.48 -26.32
C LEU A 582 7.08 -4.62 -26.73
N ARG A 583 7.00 -5.71 -25.94
CA ARG A 583 6.28 -6.92 -26.30
C ARG A 583 5.33 -7.35 -25.19
N GLY A 584 4.12 -7.76 -25.57
CA GLY A 584 3.15 -8.34 -24.65
C GLY A 584 2.48 -7.35 -23.69
N PHE A 585 2.71 -6.05 -23.87
CA PHE A 585 2.02 -4.98 -23.14
C PHE A 585 1.22 -4.11 -24.11
N THR A 586 -0.10 -4.19 -24.02
CA THR A 586 -1.01 -3.40 -24.86
C THR A 586 -2.07 -2.71 -24.02
N THR A 587 -2.41 -1.49 -24.39
CA THR A 587 -3.58 -0.75 -23.92
C THR A 587 -4.62 -0.65 -25.04
N ARG A 588 -5.74 0.02 -24.79
CA ARG A 588 -6.72 0.36 -25.82
C ARG A 588 -6.66 1.84 -26.16
N ASP A 589 -6.77 2.19 -27.43
CA ASP A 589 -6.92 3.57 -27.88
C ASP A 589 -8.39 4.04 -27.81
N GLU A 590 -8.65 5.28 -28.22
CA GLU A 590 -9.99 5.90 -28.27
C GLU A 590 -11.01 5.15 -29.14
N THR A 591 -10.55 4.33 -30.10
CA THR A 591 -11.41 3.47 -30.93
C THR A 591 -11.67 2.10 -30.31
N GLY A 592 -10.97 1.79 -29.20
CA GLY A 592 -10.99 0.49 -28.53
C GLY A 592 -9.99 -0.51 -29.11
N ALA A 593 -9.21 -0.14 -30.12
CA ALA A 593 -8.20 -1.01 -30.73
C ALA A 593 -7.01 -1.21 -29.78
N LYS A 594 -6.41 -2.41 -29.82
CA LYS A 594 -5.22 -2.71 -29.00
C LYS A 594 -3.99 -2.05 -29.59
N VAL A 595 -3.31 -1.24 -28.80
CA VAL A 595 -2.05 -0.57 -29.16
C VAL A 595 -0.96 -0.91 -28.15
N PRO A 596 0.33 -0.97 -28.54
CA PRO A 596 1.43 -1.19 -27.59
C PRO A 596 1.48 -0.10 -26.52
N VAL A 597 1.81 -0.45 -25.29
CA VAL A 597 2.05 0.56 -24.24
C VAL A 597 3.31 1.36 -24.58
N PHE A 598 4.41 0.71 -24.97
CA PHE A 598 5.63 1.39 -25.40
C PHE A 598 5.82 1.26 -26.91
N GLN A 599 6.13 2.37 -27.59
CA GLN A 599 6.29 2.41 -29.03
C GLN A 599 7.49 3.29 -29.44
N PRO A 600 8.52 2.69 -30.07
CA PRO A 600 9.56 3.42 -30.78
C PRO A 600 9.01 4.00 -32.08
N ILE A 601 9.38 5.24 -32.36
CA ILE A 601 9.03 5.96 -33.56
C ILE A 601 10.04 5.62 -34.66
N LYS A 602 9.56 5.11 -35.79
CA LYS A 602 10.41 4.66 -36.92
C LYS A 602 10.62 5.73 -37.99
N PHE A 603 9.68 6.66 -38.10
CA PHE A 603 9.68 7.71 -39.11
C PHE A 603 9.19 9.00 -38.46
N ASP A 604 9.77 10.11 -38.90
CA ASP A 604 9.39 11.43 -38.43
C ASP A 604 7.90 11.66 -38.70
N ARG A 605 7.19 12.11 -37.66
CA ARG A 605 5.76 12.37 -37.73
C ARG A 605 5.33 13.39 -36.70
N THR A 606 4.23 14.06 -36.98
CA THR A 606 3.54 14.87 -35.98
C THR A 606 2.40 14.05 -35.37
N LYS A 607 2.22 14.14 -34.06
CA LYS A 607 1.07 13.59 -33.34
C LYS A 607 0.55 14.64 -32.35
N LYS A 608 -0.77 14.77 -32.26
CA LYS A 608 -1.39 15.65 -31.26
C LYS A 608 -1.31 15.04 -29.87
N ASP A 609 -0.95 15.84 -28.88
CA ASP A 609 -1.10 15.46 -27.48
C ASP A 609 -2.57 15.59 -27.02
N GLU A 610 -2.81 15.31 -25.75
CA GLU A 610 -4.15 15.38 -25.15
C GLU A 610 -4.78 16.78 -25.14
N HIS A 611 -3.98 17.83 -25.31
CA HIS A 611 -4.43 19.21 -25.41
C HIS A 611 -4.57 19.67 -26.87
N GLY A 612 -4.43 18.75 -27.83
CA GLY A 612 -4.53 19.03 -29.26
C GLY A 612 -3.27 19.70 -29.85
N LYS A 613 -2.20 19.84 -29.06
CA LYS A 613 -0.94 20.46 -29.49
C LYS A 613 -0.13 19.49 -30.32
N ASP A 614 0.40 19.99 -31.45
CA ASP A 614 1.23 19.20 -32.34
C ASP A 614 2.61 18.95 -31.73
N ILE A 615 2.92 17.67 -31.51
CA ILE A 615 4.22 17.20 -31.03
C ILE A 615 4.97 16.55 -32.19
N GLN A 616 6.12 17.11 -32.52
CA GLN A 616 7.04 16.55 -33.52
C GLN A 616 7.79 15.37 -32.90
N LEU A 617 7.57 14.18 -33.45
CA LEU A 617 8.24 12.93 -33.09
C LEU A 617 9.24 12.58 -34.19
N LYS A 618 10.48 12.34 -33.79
CA LYS A 618 11.57 11.95 -34.70
C LYS A 618 11.80 10.45 -34.67
N ASN A 619 12.40 9.92 -35.72
CA ASN A 619 12.92 8.56 -35.72
C ASN A 619 13.83 8.32 -34.49
N GLY A 620 13.56 7.24 -33.77
CA GLY A 620 14.25 6.88 -32.52
C GLY A 620 13.65 7.50 -31.24
N ASP A 621 12.65 8.37 -31.34
CA ASP A 621 11.85 8.75 -30.16
C ASP A 621 11.09 7.55 -29.61
N ILE A 622 10.84 7.53 -28.31
CA ILE A 622 9.99 6.53 -27.65
C ILE A 622 8.76 7.26 -27.13
N ILE A 623 7.59 6.70 -27.38
CA ILE A 623 6.35 7.12 -26.72
C ILE A 623 5.83 6.01 -25.82
N GLN A 624 5.08 6.40 -24.80
CA GLN A 624 4.28 5.48 -24.00
C GLN A 624 2.81 5.94 -24.02
N ASN A 625 1.91 5.00 -24.28
CA ASN A 625 0.47 5.17 -24.23
C ASN A 625 -0.03 4.82 -22.82
N SER A 626 -1.02 5.57 -22.32
CA SER A 626 -1.60 5.34 -21.00
C SER A 626 -2.35 4.01 -20.93
N LEU A 627 -2.20 3.31 -19.82
CA LEU A 627 -2.99 2.14 -19.44
C LEU A 627 -4.36 2.52 -18.90
N VAL A 628 -4.53 3.77 -18.44
CA VAL A 628 -5.77 4.24 -17.83
C VAL A 628 -6.61 5.03 -18.82
N VAL A 629 -6.05 6.06 -19.46
CA VAL A 629 -6.79 6.97 -20.34
C VAL A 629 -6.57 6.59 -21.81
N PRO A 630 -7.58 6.04 -22.50
CA PRO A 630 -7.44 5.68 -23.92
C PRO A 630 -7.04 6.88 -24.78
N GLY A 631 -6.13 6.68 -25.73
CA GLY A 631 -5.65 7.73 -26.63
C GLY A 631 -4.59 8.68 -26.03
N ARG A 632 -4.49 8.79 -24.70
CA ARG A 632 -3.43 9.58 -24.03
C ARG A 632 -2.07 8.93 -24.20
N TRP A 633 -1.05 9.75 -24.44
CA TRP A 633 0.32 9.31 -24.62
C TRP A 633 1.31 10.42 -24.31
N TRP A 634 2.57 10.05 -24.05
CA TRP A 634 3.67 10.99 -23.82
C TRP A 634 4.96 10.49 -24.48
N ARG A 635 5.80 11.44 -24.90
CA ARG A 635 7.17 11.15 -25.35
C ARG A 635 8.09 10.98 -24.16
N ILE A 636 8.87 9.91 -24.15
CA ILE A 636 9.86 9.64 -23.12
C ILE A 636 11.18 10.32 -23.49
N VAL A 637 11.58 11.31 -22.68
CA VAL A 637 12.85 12.02 -22.85
C VAL A 637 14.02 11.07 -22.54
N GLN A 638 15.05 11.07 -23.39
CA GLN A 638 16.24 10.24 -23.19
C GLN A 638 17.36 11.05 -22.52
N THR A 639 17.99 10.48 -21.49
CA THR A 639 19.04 11.13 -20.69
C THR A 639 20.21 11.57 -21.57
N ALA A 640 20.67 10.72 -22.48
CA ALA A 640 21.74 11.02 -23.43
C ALA A 640 21.46 12.27 -24.29
N ASP A 641 20.20 12.49 -24.67
CA ASP A 641 19.83 13.66 -25.47
C ASP A 641 19.89 14.94 -24.62
N THR A 642 19.62 14.87 -23.32
CA THR A 642 19.63 16.06 -22.45
C THR A 642 21.01 16.66 -22.22
N ILE A 643 22.08 15.89 -22.46
CA ILE A 643 23.45 16.33 -22.22
C ILE A 643 24.22 16.65 -23.50
N ALA A 644 23.70 16.26 -24.66
CA ALA A 644 24.35 16.43 -25.95
C ALA A 644 23.98 17.78 -26.59
N PRO A 645 24.94 18.69 -26.83
CA PRO A 645 24.66 19.96 -27.49
C PRO A 645 24.02 19.77 -28.87
N GLY A 646 23.07 20.64 -29.23
CA GLY A 646 22.40 20.62 -30.53
C GLY A 646 21.25 19.62 -30.65
N THR A 647 20.98 18.81 -29.64
CA THR A 647 19.76 17.98 -29.61
C THR A 647 18.53 18.79 -29.21
N ARG A 648 17.34 18.23 -29.45
CA ARG A 648 16.05 18.85 -29.10
C ARG A 648 15.88 19.06 -27.59
N ASP A 649 16.41 18.15 -26.78
CA ASP A 649 16.17 18.10 -25.33
C ASP A 649 17.37 18.62 -24.51
N TYR A 650 18.35 19.23 -25.18
CA TYR A 650 19.57 19.71 -24.56
C TYR A 650 19.29 20.66 -23.39
N SER A 651 19.96 20.40 -22.26
CA SER A 651 19.98 21.25 -21.09
C SER A 651 21.41 21.35 -20.58
N GLU A 652 21.97 22.56 -20.60
CA GLU A 652 23.31 22.81 -20.07
C GLU A 652 23.40 22.42 -18.59
N LYS A 653 22.36 22.70 -17.80
CA LYS A 653 22.27 22.28 -16.39
C LYS A 653 22.34 20.74 -16.25
N SER A 654 21.63 20.00 -17.11
CA SER A 654 21.69 18.53 -17.13
C SER A 654 23.10 18.06 -17.51
N ARG A 655 23.69 18.64 -18.56
CA ARG A 655 25.06 18.33 -19.00
C ARG A 655 26.05 18.56 -17.87
N TYR A 656 26.03 19.74 -17.25
CA TYR A 656 26.90 20.09 -16.14
C TYR A 656 26.79 19.08 -14.99
N ALA A 657 25.58 18.89 -14.45
CA ALA A 657 25.37 18.03 -13.29
C ALA A 657 25.77 16.56 -13.53
N LYS A 658 25.61 16.07 -14.76
CA LYS A 658 25.89 14.66 -15.13
C LYS A 658 27.32 14.40 -15.61
N THR A 659 28.06 15.44 -16.03
CA THR A 659 29.42 15.30 -16.58
C THR A 659 30.51 15.91 -15.69
N ILE A 660 30.15 16.63 -14.63
CA ILE A 660 31.09 17.14 -13.64
C ILE A 660 31.93 16.01 -13.02
N ARG A 661 33.24 16.21 -13.03
CA ARG A 661 34.22 15.25 -12.50
C ARG A 661 34.47 15.49 -11.01
N LYS A 662 35.11 14.51 -10.37
CA LYS A 662 35.50 14.57 -8.95
C LYS A 662 36.52 15.67 -8.61
N ASP A 663 37.18 16.25 -9.61
CA ASP A 663 38.04 17.42 -9.47
C ASP A 663 37.27 18.74 -9.30
N ASN A 664 35.93 18.69 -9.35
CA ASN A 664 35.02 19.82 -9.21
C ASN A 664 35.22 20.96 -10.22
N THR A 665 35.93 20.71 -11.32
CA THR A 665 36.29 21.74 -12.31
C THR A 665 36.06 21.27 -13.73
N THR A 666 36.35 20.01 -14.03
CA THR A 666 36.22 19.47 -15.38
C THR A 666 34.81 18.95 -15.62
N TRP A 667 34.16 19.37 -16.71
CA TRP A 667 32.84 18.91 -17.13
C TRP A 667 32.64 19.11 -18.65
N GLY A 668 31.50 18.65 -19.17
CA GLY A 668 31.09 18.84 -20.56
C GLY A 668 31.12 17.53 -21.34
N ASP A 669 32.25 16.83 -21.32
CA ASP A 669 32.39 15.55 -22.02
C ASP A 669 32.16 14.36 -21.09
N VAL A 670 31.51 13.31 -21.61
CA VAL A 670 31.38 12.04 -20.91
C VAL A 670 32.75 11.34 -20.96
N PRO A 671 33.45 11.15 -19.82
CA PRO A 671 34.75 10.51 -19.80
C PRO A 671 34.64 9.06 -20.28
N SER A 672 35.74 8.43 -20.70
CA SER A 672 35.74 6.99 -21.01
C SER A 672 35.51 6.12 -19.78
N ASP A 673 35.96 6.57 -18.60
CA ASP A 673 35.77 5.91 -17.30
C ASP A 673 34.79 6.69 -16.42
N ASP A 674 33.63 6.08 -16.12
CA ASP A 674 32.61 6.65 -15.24
C ASP A 674 33.09 6.89 -13.80
N ASN A 675 34.23 6.32 -13.39
CA ASN A 675 34.80 6.62 -12.08
C ASN A 675 35.32 8.05 -11.95
N GLN A 676 35.52 8.76 -13.05
CA GLN A 676 35.88 10.17 -13.04
C GLN A 676 34.69 11.07 -12.71
N LEU A 677 33.45 10.62 -12.97
CA LEU A 677 32.24 11.39 -12.71
C LEU A 677 31.95 11.49 -11.20
N ALA A 678 31.51 12.67 -10.76
CA ALA A 678 31.06 12.89 -9.39
C ALA A 678 29.73 12.18 -9.11
N HIS A 679 28.82 12.16 -10.09
CA HIS A 679 27.45 11.67 -9.94
C HIS A 679 27.13 10.47 -10.86
N ARG A 680 28.03 9.48 -10.94
CA ARG A 680 27.81 8.30 -11.78
C ARG A 680 26.58 7.48 -11.34
N ASP A 681 25.86 6.92 -12.32
CA ASP A 681 24.62 6.15 -12.12
C ASP A 681 24.79 4.93 -11.20
N SER A 682 25.99 4.35 -11.16
CA SER A 682 26.34 3.21 -10.29
C SER A 682 26.53 3.57 -8.82
N ASN A 683 26.60 4.86 -8.48
CA ASN A 683 26.84 5.33 -7.11
C ASN A 683 25.78 6.28 -6.58
N MET A 684 24.97 6.90 -7.44
CA MET A 684 23.92 7.85 -7.06
C MET A 684 22.61 7.47 -7.76
N THR A 685 21.49 7.47 -7.05
CA THR A 685 20.19 7.25 -7.69
C THR A 685 19.70 8.52 -8.39
N CYS A 686 18.96 8.37 -9.50
CA CYS A 686 18.41 9.52 -10.22
C CYS A 686 17.50 10.37 -9.32
N PHE A 687 16.69 9.73 -8.47
CA PHE A 687 15.77 10.41 -7.57
C PHE A 687 16.47 11.14 -6.41
N SER A 688 17.78 10.97 -6.17
CA SER A 688 18.54 11.85 -5.27
C SER A 688 18.60 13.29 -5.76
N CYS A 689 18.72 13.49 -7.08
CA CYS A 689 18.71 14.84 -7.66
C CYS A 689 17.30 15.26 -8.07
N HIS A 690 16.53 14.33 -8.65
CA HIS A 690 15.25 14.69 -9.26
C HIS A 690 14.06 14.79 -8.29
N SER A 691 14.17 14.35 -7.03
CA SER A 691 13.10 14.56 -6.04
C SER A 691 13.03 16.02 -5.63
N SER A 692 11.87 16.65 -5.80
CA SER A 692 11.66 18.06 -5.43
C SER A 692 11.58 18.26 -3.92
N TRP A 693 10.87 17.38 -3.24
CA TRP A 693 10.72 17.35 -1.78
C TRP A 693 10.65 15.89 -1.30
N MET A 694 10.67 15.68 0.01
CA MET A 694 10.47 14.35 0.57
C MET A 694 9.75 14.46 1.90
N THR A 695 8.88 13.49 2.19
CA THR A 695 8.23 13.43 3.49
C THR A 695 9.26 13.04 4.55
N SER A 696 9.45 13.93 5.52
CA SER A 696 10.25 13.67 6.72
C SER A 696 9.33 13.54 7.93
N CYS A 697 9.42 12.40 8.59
CA CYS A 697 8.55 12.03 9.71
C CYS A 697 9.42 11.79 10.95
N PHE A 698 9.54 12.80 11.79
CA PHE A 698 10.34 12.72 13.02
C PHE A 698 9.43 12.33 14.18
N GLY A 699 9.08 11.05 14.27
CA GLY A 699 8.37 10.53 15.42
C GLY A 699 6.86 10.42 15.24
N CYS A 700 6.33 9.28 15.67
CA CYS A 700 4.93 9.09 16.02
C CYS A 700 4.85 8.89 17.53
N HIS A 701 3.92 9.55 18.19
CA HIS A 701 3.61 9.32 19.59
C HIS A 701 2.55 8.21 19.72
N LEU A 702 2.96 7.11 20.33
CA LEU A 702 2.13 5.94 20.63
C LEU A 702 1.72 5.96 22.10
N SER A 703 0.51 6.41 22.38
CA SER A 703 -0.01 6.52 23.74
C SER A 703 -0.88 5.30 24.09
N MET A 704 -0.32 4.40 24.88
CA MET A 704 -0.97 3.17 25.33
C MET A 704 -1.83 3.44 26.56
N GLN A 705 -3.06 2.95 26.55
CA GLN A 705 -3.97 2.98 27.70
C GLN A 705 -4.39 1.57 28.10
N ALA A 706 -4.14 1.23 29.36
CA ALA A 706 -4.59 -0.04 29.92
C ALA A 706 -6.11 -0.11 30.10
N ASN A 707 -6.69 -1.31 30.05
CA ASN A 707 -8.13 -1.58 30.24
C ASN A 707 -9.07 -0.85 29.25
N ARG A 708 -8.56 -0.39 28.10
CA ARG A 708 -9.39 0.13 27.01
C ARG A 708 -9.82 -1.00 26.08
N LYS A 709 -11.12 -1.30 26.01
CA LYS A 709 -11.66 -2.38 25.16
C LYS A 709 -11.68 -1.92 23.70
N MET A 710 -11.01 -2.66 22.82
CA MET A 710 -10.98 -2.44 21.37
C MET A 710 -10.97 -3.77 20.62
N PRO A 711 -11.52 -3.81 19.39
CA PRO A 711 -11.43 -5.00 18.55
C PRO A 711 -9.99 -5.24 18.07
N ASN A 712 -9.60 -6.49 17.99
CA ASN A 712 -8.42 -6.92 17.22
C ASN A 712 -8.77 -6.87 15.73
N ARG A 713 -7.86 -6.34 14.90
CA ARG A 713 -8.09 -6.14 13.46
C ARG A 713 -7.60 -7.28 12.59
N HIS A 714 -6.73 -8.12 13.13
CA HIS A 714 -6.01 -9.17 12.40
C HIS A 714 -6.19 -10.54 13.08
N ASN A 715 -5.82 -11.59 12.37
CA ASN A 715 -5.82 -12.99 12.80
C ASN A 715 -7.18 -13.44 13.34
N GLU A 716 -7.24 -13.87 14.61
CA GLU A 716 -8.47 -14.43 15.18
C GLU A 716 -9.54 -13.38 15.52
N GLY A 717 -9.20 -12.08 15.45
CA GLY A 717 -10.13 -11.01 15.79
C GLY A 717 -10.57 -11.01 17.25
N GLY A 718 -11.83 -10.64 17.47
CA GLY A 718 -12.44 -10.53 18.80
C GLY A 718 -12.06 -9.25 19.54
N ASP A 719 -12.65 -9.06 20.72
CA ASP A 719 -12.38 -7.90 21.55
C ASP A 719 -11.34 -8.23 22.63
N SER A 720 -10.36 -7.36 22.80
CA SER A 720 -9.42 -7.45 23.92
C SER A 720 -9.18 -6.07 24.55
N ARG A 721 -8.59 -6.06 25.75
CA ARG A 721 -8.28 -4.82 26.46
C ARG A 721 -6.91 -4.28 26.07
N ASN A 722 -6.68 -3.01 26.38
CA ASN A 722 -5.51 -2.20 26.02
C ASN A 722 -5.56 -1.66 24.59
N PHE A 723 -5.24 -0.40 24.42
CA PHE A 723 -5.24 0.27 23.13
C PHE A 723 -4.10 1.28 23.03
N THR A 724 -3.44 1.33 21.88
CA THR A 724 -2.43 2.34 21.56
C THR A 724 -3.01 3.32 20.55
N GLN A 725 -3.19 4.57 20.97
CA GLN A 725 -3.52 5.65 20.05
C GLN A 725 -2.30 6.00 19.20
N TYR A 726 -2.54 6.47 17.98
CA TYR A 726 -1.50 6.95 17.08
C TYR A 726 -1.55 8.46 16.94
N ASN A 727 -0.41 9.14 16.98
CA ASN A 727 -0.30 10.55 16.64
C ASN A 727 1.01 10.77 15.92
N PHE A 728 1.01 11.34 14.72
CA PHE A 728 2.25 11.85 14.14
C PHE A 728 2.67 13.10 14.92
N GLN A 729 3.97 13.29 15.17
CA GLN A 729 4.47 14.44 15.92
C GLN A 729 4.96 15.54 15.00
N VAL A 730 6.02 15.26 14.23
CA VAL A 730 6.63 16.25 13.36
C VAL A 730 6.70 15.73 11.94
N LEU A 731 5.95 16.39 11.07
CA LEU A 731 5.89 16.15 9.63
C LEU A 731 6.44 17.36 8.89
N ARG A 732 7.37 17.11 7.98
CA ARG A 732 8.08 18.14 7.23
C ARG A 732 8.21 17.74 5.76
N ASP A 733 8.06 18.72 4.87
CA ASP A 733 8.31 18.61 3.42
C ASP A 733 9.56 19.40 2.98
N ASP A 734 10.14 20.19 3.88
CA ASP A 734 11.29 21.07 3.67
C ASP A 734 12.65 20.43 4.05
N VAL A 735 12.63 19.20 4.57
CA VAL A 735 13.84 18.48 4.97
C VAL A 735 14.32 17.58 3.84
N PHE A 736 15.62 17.61 3.56
CA PHE A 736 16.26 16.73 2.59
C PHE A 736 17.53 16.11 3.15
N MET A 737 17.62 14.79 3.11
CA MET A 737 18.75 14.03 3.68
C MET A 737 19.18 12.93 2.71
N LEU A 738 20.48 12.68 2.63
CA LEU A 738 21.07 11.66 1.78
C LEU A 738 21.83 10.62 2.61
N GLY A 739 21.78 9.38 2.17
CA GLY A 739 22.59 8.31 2.74
C GLY A 739 22.79 7.16 1.76
N ARG A 740 23.47 6.12 2.22
CA ARG A 740 23.80 4.96 1.40
C ARG A 740 22.71 3.90 1.50
N ASP A 741 22.21 3.50 0.34
CA ASP A 741 21.15 2.51 0.21
C ASP A 741 21.65 1.08 0.50
N GLY A 742 20.70 0.15 0.59
CA GLY A 742 20.98 -1.26 0.90
C GLY A 742 21.68 -2.00 -0.24
N THR A 743 22.14 -3.22 0.07
CA THR A 743 22.80 -4.11 -0.88
C THR A 743 21.93 -4.41 -2.11
N VAL A 744 20.62 -4.62 -1.91
CA VAL A 744 19.66 -4.98 -2.97
C VAL A 744 19.58 -3.93 -4.07
N THR A 745 19.79 -2.66 -3.73
CA THR A 745 19.71 -1.53 -4.67
C THR A 745 21.08 -0.98 -5.07
N GLY A 746 22.15 -1.73 -4.78
CA GLY A 746 23.51 -1.47 -5.24
C GLY A 746 24.33 -0.52 -4.37
N ASN A 747 23.93 -0.27 -3.12
CA ASN A 747 24.63 0.64 -2.18
C ASN A 747 24.84 2.06 -2.73
N ARG A 748 23.86 2.55 -3.50
CA ARG A 748 23.87 3.90 -4.12
C ARG A 748 23.45 4.97 -3.11
N ILE A 749 23.85 6.22 -3.34
CA ILE A 749 23.36 7.36 -2.58
C ILE A 749 21.91 7.64 -2.97
N ALA A 750 21.03 7.68 -1.95
CA ALA A 750 19.59 7.84 -2.08
C ALA A 750 19.06 8.81 -1.00
N PRO A 751 17.89 9.44 -1.19
CA PRO A 751 17.17 10.12 -0.14
C PRO A 751 16.89 9.19 1.04
N VAL A 752 17.07 9.73 2.24
CA VAL A 752 16.92 9.02 3.51
C VAL A 752 15.96 9.79 4.39
N ARG A 753 15.08 9.09 5.09
CA ARG A 753 14.18 9.70 6.09
C ARG A 753 14.18 8.88 7.36
N SER A 754 13.68 9.47 8.44
CA SER A 754 13.24 8.66 9.57
C SER A 754 11.94 7.93 9.20
N SER A 755 11.89 6.61 9.41
CA SER A 755 10.69 5.81 9.18
C SER A 755 10.34 4.99 10.41
N SER A 756 9.10 5.14 10.86
CA SER A 756 8.57 4.44 12.04
C SER A 756 9.36 4.72 13.32
N ALA A 757 9.95 5.92 13.44
CA ALA A 757 10.41 6.42 14.71
C ALA A 757 9.23 6.60 15.65
N VAL A 758 9.25 5.98 16.82
CA VAL A 758 8.17 6.12 17.79
C VAL A 758 8.67 6.62 19.15
N LEU A 759 7.88 7.51 19.74
CA LEU A 759 7.90 7.79 21.16
C LEU A 759 6.71 7.09 21.79
N VAL A 760 6.90 6.43 22.92
CA VAL A 760 5.83 5.68 23.59
C VAL A 760 5.43 6.31 24.91
N SER A 761 4.18 6.15 25.27
CA SER A 761 3.67 6.48 26.61
C SER A 761 2.72 5.39 27.07
N SER A 762 2.60 5.23 28.38
CA SER A 762 1.73 4.21 28.95
C SER A 762 1.01 4.73 30.17
N GLN A 763 -0.32 4.56 30.16
CA GLN A 763 -1.20 4.78 31.29
C GLN A 763 -1.67 3.45 31.86
N ASN A 764 -1.67 3.36 33.20
CA ASN A 764 -2.23 2.22 33.90
C ASN A 764 -3.79 2.28 33.93
N GLN A 765 -4.40 1.34 34.66
CA GLN A 765 -5.86 1.25 34.77
C GLN A 765 -6.52 2.45 35.47
N ASN A 766 -5.76 3.18 36.31
CA ASN A 766 -6.21 4.39 37.00
C ASN A 766 -6.01 5.66 36.16
N ARG A 767 -5.49 5.52 34.94
CA ARG A 767 -5.08 6.64 34.07
C ARG A 767 -3.84 7.41 34.57
N GLU A 768 -3.04 6.81 35.43
CA GLU A 768 -1.75 7.38 35.85
C GLU A 768 -0.69 7.11 34.78
N TRP A 769 0.12 8.12 34.47
CA TRP A 769 1.24 7.97 33.54
C TRP A 769 2.37 7.19 34.20
N ILE A 770 2.72 6.05 33.62
CA ILE A 770 3.88 5.25 34.03
C ILE A 770 5.15 5.85 33.41
N TYR A 771 5.04 6.25 32.14
CA TYR A 771 6.05 6.99 31.41
C TYR A 771 5.40 7.80 30.29
N SER A 772 6.04 8.92 29.94
CA SER A 772 5.58 9.85 28.91
C SER A 772 6.69 10.11 27.90
N GLN A 773 6.31 10.15 26.62
CA GLN A 773 7.14 10.42 25.44
C GLN A 773 8.54 9.78 25.46
N GLN A 774 8.63 8.51 25.85
CA GLN A 774 9.91 7.81 25.92
C GLN A 774 10.35 7.34 24.55
N GLN A 775 11.61 7.60 24.20
CA GLN A 775 12.21 7.12 22.98
C GLN A 775 12.45 5.61 23.06
N THR A 776 12.05 4.89 22.00
CA THR A 776 12.37 3.47 21.86
C THR A 776 13.85 3.27 21.51
N ILE A 777 14.35 2.07 21.73
CA ILE A 777 15.72 1.67 21.38
C ILE A 777 15.58 0.46 20.45
N SER A 778 16.31 0.45 19.34
CA SER A 778 16.33 -0.67 18.39
C SER A 778 16.88 -1.93 19.08
N ALA A 779 16.67 -3.08 18.45
CA ALA A 779 17.13 -4.35 19.01
C ALA A 779 18.65 -4.41 19.28
N GLU A 780 19.47 -3.71 18.50
CA GLU A 780 20.93 -3.63 18.69
C GLU A 780 21.39 -2.54 19.66
N GLY A 781 20.47 -1.75 20.22
CA GLY A 781 20.81 -0.68 21.17
C GLY A 781 20.94 0.72 20.56
N PHE A 782 20.52 0.93 19.31
CA PHE A 782 20.51 2.27 18.70
C PHE A 782 19.22 3.03 19.04
N ALA A 783 19.24 4.36 18.86
CA ALA A 783 18.04 5.17 18.98
C ALA A 783 16.93 4.67 18.03
N GLY A 784 15.70 4.54 18.52
CA GLY A 784 14.55 4.13 17.71
C GLY A 784 14.11 5.16 16.66
N GLN A 785 14.74 6.33 16.66
CA GLN A 785 14.69 7.30 15.56
C GLN A 785 15.64 6.89 14.43
N THR A 786 15.45 5.68 13.90
CA THR A 786 16.29 5.16 12.83
C THR A 786 15.93 5.81 11.49
N PHE A 787 16.91 5.76 10.59
CA PHE A 787 16.80 6.29 9.24
C PHE A 787 16.89 5.15 8.22
N ASN A 788 16.10 5.25 7.16
CA ASN A 788 16.13 4.33 6.03
C ASN A 788 16.06 5.13 4.72
N THR A 789 16.68 4.57 3.69
CA THR A 789 16.49 5.05 2.34
C THR A 789 15.04 4.92 1.90
N HIS A 790 14.63 5.78 0.98
CA HIS A 790 13.27 5.88 0.49
C HIS A 790 13.25 6.49 -0.92
N VAL A 791 12.25 6.16 -1.73
CA VAL A 791 12.01 6.78 -3.02
C VAL A 791 10.85 7.76 -2.86
N PRO A 792 11.07 9.08 -2.81
CA PRO A 792 10.00 10.03 -2.49
C PRO A 792 8.81 10.04 -3.45
N HIS A 793 8.99 9.60 -4.70
CA HIS A 793 7.99 9.76 -5.78
C HIS A 793 7.56 11.22 -5.96
N THR A 794 8.51 12.14 -5.91
CA THR A 794 8.30 13.58 -6.11
C THR A 794 9.19 14.10 -7.24
N VAL A 795 9.41 13.23 -8.25
CA VAL A 795 10.38 13.45 -9.33
C VAL A 795 9.92 14.62 -10.19
N ARG A 796 10.84 15.54 -10.50
CA ARG A 796 10.60 16.71 -11.35
C ARG A 796 11.71 16.85 -12.40
N ALA A 797 11.40 17.60 -13.45
CA ALA A 797 12.39 17.99 -14.47
C ALA A 797 12.98 19.40 -14.25
N ARG A 798 12.26 20.27 -13.53
CA ARG A 798 12.66 21.67 -13.26
C ARG A 798 12.93 21.92 -11.79
N GLU A 799 12.00 21.55 -10.91
CA GLU A 799 12.11 21.72 -9.45
C GLU A 799 12.99 20.63 -8.82
N THR A 800 14.19 20.42 -9.36
CA THR A 800 15.16 19.42 -8.87
C THR A 800 16.11 20.03 -7.85
N LYS A 801 16.86 19.19 -7.13
CA LYS A 801 17.96 19.65 -6.29
C LYS A 801 19.03 20.33 -7.12
N GLN A 802 19.50 21.48 -6.64
CA GLN A 802 20.57 22.28 -7.23
C GLN A 802 21.90 21.99 -6.50
N CYS A 803 23.02 22.48 -7.05
CA CYS A 803 24.34 22.25 -6.46
C CYS A 803 24.42 22.68 -4.99
N SER A 804 23.89 23.86 -4.65
CA SER A 804 23.89 24.39 -3.27
C SER A 804 22.90 23.70 -2.33
N ASP A 805 22.13 22.73 -2.81
CA ASP A 805 21.29 21.90 -1.94
C ASP A 805 22.06 20.69 -1.40
N CYS A 806 23.20 20.35 -2.01
CA CYS A 806 24.04 19.20 -1.64
C CYS A 806 25.54 19.55 -1.43
N HIS A 807 25.99 20.72 -1.87
CA HIS A 807 27.36 21.22 -1.76
C HIS A 807 27.40 22.57 -1.06
N VAL A 808 28.57 22.92 -0.50
CA VAL A 808 28.79 24.23 0.14
C VAL A 808 28.57 25.33 -0.88
N SER A 809 27.71 26.29 -0.51
CA SER A 809 27.42 27.47 -1.30
C SER A 809 28.62 28.41 -1.26
N ASP A 810 29.00 29.00 -2.39
CA ASP A 810 30.05 30.03 -2.44
C ASP A 810 29.69 31.29 -1.62
N LYS A 811 28.39 31.48 -1.34
CA LYS A 811 27.88 32.53 -0.47
C LYS A 811 28.00 32.18 1.03
N ASN A 812 28.42 30.95 1.34
CA ASN A 812 28.55 30.41 2.69
C ASN A 812 27.26 30.52 3.53
N ASP A 813 26.10 30.33 2.89
CA ASP A 813 24.77 30.58 3.44
C ASP A 813 23.94 29.29 3.64
N ASN A 814 24.57 28.11 3.56
CA ASN A 814 23.88 26.81 3.60
C ASN A 814 24.52 25.76 4.52
N ASN A 815 25.42 26.14 5.44
CA ASN A 815 26.11 25.17 6.30
C ASN A 815 25.15 24.33 7.17
N ALA A 816 24.13 24.96 7.75
CA ALA A 816 23.10 24.23 8.50
C ALA A 816 22.31 23.27 7.59
N TRP A 817 21.98 23.71 6.36
CA TRP A 817 21.33 22.84 5.38
C TRP A 817 22.19 21.60 5.06
N LEU A 818 23.50 21.77 4.85
CA LEU A 818 24.39 20.64 4.58
C LEU A 818 24.57 19.70 5.76
N ALA A 819 24.62 20.23 6.98
CA ALA A 819 24.63 19.40 8.18
C ALA A 819 23.36 18.52 8.26
N GLN A 820 22.20 19.04 7.82
CA GLN A 820 20.98 18.24 7.68
C GLN A 820 21.12 17.20 6.56
N VAL A 821 21.56 17.59 5.36
CA VAL A 821 21.72 16.69 4.21
C VAL A 821 22.63 15.50 4.53
N MET A 822 23.69 15.74 5.30
CA MET A 822 24.68 14.75 5.71
C MET A 822 24.35 14.05 7.04
N LEU A 823 23.14 14.24 7.58
CA LEU A 823 22.68 13.62 8.83
C LEU A 823 23.57 13.92 10.06
N GLN A 824 24.29 15.04 10.07
CA GLN A 824 25.12 15.48 11.19
C GLN A 824 24.30 16.15 12.31
N GLY A 825 23.04 16.46 12.03
CA GLY A 825 22.12 17.09 12.97
C GLY A 825 22.25 18.61 12.99
N THR A 826 21.11 19.28 13.11
CA THR A 826 21.01 20.76 13.08
C THR A 826 20.18 21.33 14.21
N ASN A 827 19.65 20.47 15.08
CA ASN A 827 18.59 20.78 16.04
C ASN A 827 17.33 21.41 15.40
N PHE A 828 17.19 21.33 14.07
CA PHE A 828 16.05 21.88 13.33
C PHE A 828 14.72 21.20 13.70
N VAL A 829 14.81 19.96 14.19
CA VAL A 829 13.68 19.19 14.67
C VAL A 829 13.89 18.94 16.17
N ASN A 830 13.43 19.89 16.97
CA ASN A 830 13.41 19.78 18.42
C ASN A 830 11.95 19.66 18.89
N PHE A 831 11.71 18.83 19.89
CA PHE A 831 10.37 18.50 20.42
C PHE A 831 10.00 19.33 21.64
#